data_AF-A0AAI8T4W0-F1
#
_entry.id   AF-A0AAI8T4W0-F1
#
_cell.length_a   1.000
_cell.length_b   1.000
_cell.length_c   1.000
_cell.angle_alpha   90.00
_cell.angle_beta   90.00
_cell.angle_gamma   90.00
#
_symmetry.space_group_name_H-M   'P 1'
#
loop_
_entity.id
_entity.type
_entity.pdbx_description
1 polymer ?
#
loop_
_entity_poly.entity_id
_entity_poly.type
_entity_poly.pdbx_seq_one_letter_code
_entity_poly.pdbx_strand_id
1 'polypeptide(L)'
;MHAGFSIERSTATSRVTAIATLVLLVGLVAAPWWADRANIRLLGEIYSFIALASLWNLLAGYTGLVSVGQQAYVGFGGYALFALAMFLGVHPLLAILLAGVLGALIAIPLAPLLFRLQGAYFAIGTWALAEVFRLGFAQLSVLGGGSGTSLTASVVTGIAANRDVREMLVYWTALALALAALAFVILLLRSRMGLALTALRDSEIASESLGIDIWRSKLFVYVAVAGLTSMTGAFIFLQKLRISPDAAFSVNDWTAYVIFIAVIGGIGTIEGPIVGTILFFLLRETLSDLGTTYLLILGAVAILVMLSPERAMGHPRVEDRPLAGAHTPARSLSGPVEQSSLPVQGKDQPVADLSKKVIITCAVTGGIHTPTMSDALPFTPDDIARQSIEAAEAGASILHLHARDPKDGRPTPDPAVFMQFLPRIKQATDAVINVTTGGGLNMSVEQRLAAPLLAKPEMCSLNMGSMNFGIYPLADRYSSWKYEWEEPYLRGTDDFIFRNTFRDIERILKLLGDGHGTRFEHECYDVGHLYSLAHFVDRGLVKPPFFVQMIFGILGGIGPDMDNLTFMKHKADKLFGSDYRWSVLAAGRFQMPFATQAAMLGGSVRVGLEDSLYIGRGKLAGSNAEQVRKIRAILTELGHEIATPSEARAILGLKGGDLVGF
;
A
#
# COMPACT_ATOMS: atom_id res chain seq x y z
N MET A 1 11.70 -15.45 -42.24
CA MET A 1 11.51 -14.03 -42.62
C MET A 1 11.29 -13.25 -41.34
N HIS A 2 12.26 -12.43 -40.93
CA HIS A 2 12.10 -11.54 -39.78
C HIS A 2 11.09 -10.45 -40.16
N ALA A 3 9.92 -10.43 -39.51
CA ALA A 3 9.02 -9.29 -39.60
C ALA A 3 9.70 -8.12 -38.88
N GLY A 4 10.28 -7.20 -39.66
CA GLY A 4 10.88 -5.98 -39.14
C GLY A 4 9.78 -5.06 -38.61
N PHE A 5 9.82 -4.74 -37.33
CA PHE A 5 8.95 -3.71 -36.77
C PHE A 5 9.41 -2.33 -37.25
N SER A 6 8.50 -1.58 -37.89
CA SER A 6 8.67 -0.17 -38.21
C SER A 6 8.26 0.67 -37.00
N ILE A 7 9.19 1.41 -36.40
CA ILE A 7 8.88 2.38 -35.34
C ILE A 7 8.62 3.73 -35.99
N GLU A 8 7.36 4.07 -36.17
CA GLU A 8 6.94 5.39 -36.67
C GLU A 8 6.92 6.41 -35.51
N ARG A 9 7.92 7.31 -35.48
CA ARG A 9 8.03 8.34 -34.42
C ARG A 9 7.21 9.61 -34.70
N SER A 10 6.65 9.75 -35.90
CA SER A 10 5.86 10.92 -36.27
C SER A 10 4.64 10.50 -37.11
N THR A 11 3.44 10.74 -36.59
CA THR A 11 2.19 10.65 -37.36
C THR A 11 1.91 11.97 -38.07
N ALA A 12 1.05 11.96 -39.10
CA ALA A 12 0.59 13.20 -39.74
C ALA A 12 0.00 14.18 -38.72
N THR A 13 -0.77 13.67 -37.76
CA THR A 13 -1.31 14.44 -36.64
C THR A 13 -0.20 15.09 -35.80
N SER A 14 0.85 14.34 -35.43
CA SER A 14 1.97 14.90 -34.64
C SER A 14 2.70 16.03 -35.36
N ARG A 15 2.83 15.96 -36.69
CA ARG A 15 3.47 17.01 -37.51
C ARG A 15 2.59 18.26 -37.57
N VAL A 16 1.29 18.08 -37.80
CA VAL A 16 0.32 19.20 -37.82
C VAL A 16 0.27 19.88 -36.46
N THR A 17 0.21 19.12 -35.36
CA THR A 17 0.24 19.68 -34.00
C THR A 17 1.54 20.43 -33.73
N ALA A 18 2.70 19.88 -34.11
CA ALA A 18 3.98 20.55 -33.91
C ALA A 18 4.06 21.89 -34.67
N ILE A 19 3.57 21.94 -35.92
CA ILE A 19 3.51 23.17 -36.71
C ILE A 19 2.55 24.17 -36.05
N ALA A 20 1.36 23.74 -35.62
CA ALA A 20 0.39 24.61 -34.96
C ALA A 20 0.95 25.18 -33.64
N THR A 21 1.63 24.37 -32.82
CA THR A 21 2.30 24.82 -31.60
C THR A 21 3.40 25.84 -31.92
N LEU A 22 4.18 25.62 -32.98
CA LEU A 22 5.22 26.57 -33.40
C LEU A 22 4.61 27.91 -33.84
N VAL A 23 3.55 27.89 -34.65
CA VAL A 23 2.85 29.10 -35.10
C VAL A 23 2.27 29.87 -33.90
N LEU A 24 1.66 29.16 -32.94
CA LEU A 24 1.16 29.76 -31.71
C LEU A 24 2.30 30.42 -30.92
N LEU A 25 3.43 29.72 -30.73
CA LEU A 25 4.58 30.25 -30.00
C LEU A 25 5.15 31.51 -30.66
N VAL A 26 5.24 31.54 -31.99
CA VAL A 26 5.66 32.74 -32.75
C VAL A 26 4.69 33.89 -32.49
N GLY A 27 3.38 33.63 -32.52
CA GLY A 27 2.36 34.63 -32.20
C GLY A 27 2.49 35.20 -30.79
N LEU A 28 2.72 34.34 -29.80
CA LEU A 28 2.94 34.75 -28.39
C LEU A 28 4.24 35.54 -28.22
N VAL A 29 5.36 35.08 -28.77
CA VAL A 29 6.62 35.85 -28.74
C VAL A 29 6.45 37.22 -29.39
N ALA A 30 5.65 37.29 -30.45
CA ALA A 30 5.35 38.53 -31.16
C ALA A 30 4.32 39.44 -30.47
N ALA A 31 3.66 39.00 -29.39
CA ALA A 31 2.57 39.73 -28.74
C ALA A 31 2.88 41.19 -28.38
N PRO A 32 4.08 41.55 -27.89
CA PRO A 32 4.35 42.93 -27.51
C PRO A 32 4.34 43.94 -28.67
N TRP A 33 4.37 43.46 -29.93
CA TRP A 33 4.31 44.32 -31.11
C TRP A 33 2.87 44.55 -31.64
N TRP A 34 1.89 43.76 -31.22
CA TRP A 34 0.51 43.87 -31.73
C TRP A 34 -0.57 43.94 -30.63
N ALA A 35 -0.29 43.44 -29.43
CA ALA A 35 -1.21 43.52 -28.29
C ALA A 35 -1.06 44.86 -27.54
N ASP A 36 -2.15 45.35 -26.98
CA ASP A 36 -2.13 46.52 -26.11
C ASP A 36 -1.62 46.18 -24.70
N ARG A 37 -1.32 47.21 -23.90
CA ARG A 37 -0.69 47.04 -22.58
C ARG A 37 -1.56 46.24 -21.60
N ALA A 38 -2.89 46.32 -21.67
CA ALA A 38 -3.75 45.58 -20.77
C ALA A 38 -3.65 44.07 -21.07
N ASN A 39 -3.73 43.70 -22.35
CA ASN A 39 -3.59 42.31 -22.79
C ASN A 39 -2.18 41.75 -22.50
N ILE A 40 -1.11 42.53 -22.67
CA ILE A 40 0.26 42.11 -22.32
C ILE A 40 0.37 41.76 -20.82
N ARG A 41 -0.24 42.56 -19.93
CA ARG A 41 -0.23 42.30 -18.49
C ARG A 41 -1.07 41.07 -18.14
N LEU A 42 -2.25 40.95 -18.73
CA LEU A 42 -3.13 39.80 -18.56
C LEU A 42 -2.44 38.50 -18.98
N LEU A 43 -1.78 38.50 -20.14
CA LEU A 43 -1.00 37.35 -20.61
C LEU A 43 0.15 37.01 -19.65
N GLY A 44 0.86 38.01 -19.12
CA GLY A 44 1.89 37.78 -18.10
C GLY A 44 1.35 37.12 -16.82
N GLU A 45 0.13 37.49 -16.42
CA GLU A 45 -0.57 36.85 -15.31
C GLU A 45 -0.94 35.40 -15.65
N ILE A 46 -1.53 35.15 -16.82
CA ILE A 46 -1.88 33.82 -17.33
C ILE A 46 -0.65 32.91 -17.36
N TYR A 47 0.49 33.39 -17.85
CA TYR A 47 1.74 32.62 -17.88
C TYR A 47 2.23 32.24 -16.48
N SER A 48 2.09 33.15 -15.52
CA SER A 48 2.44 32.88 -14.13
C SER A 48 1.55 31.77 -13.54
N PHE A 49 0.24 31.81 -13.80
CA PHE A 49 -0.68 30.77 -13.34
C PHE A 49 -0.48 29.43 -14.06
N ILE A 50 -0.16 29.42 -15.35
CA ILE A 50 0.23 28.18 -16.06
C ILE A 50 1.45 27.55 -15.38
N ALA A 51 2.47 28.35 -15.04
CA ALA A 51 3.66 27.87 -14.34
C ALA A 51 3.30 27.30 -12.96
N LEU A 52 2.60 28.07 -12.12
CA LEU A 52 2.21 27.64 -10.78
C LEU A 52 1.34 26.38 -10.80
N ALA A 53 0.34 26.33 -11.68
CA ALA A 53 -0.54 25.17 -11.83
C ALA A 53 0.20 23.94 -12.36
N SER A 54 1.15 24.10 -13.28
CA SER A 54 1.96 22.99 -13.78
C SER A 54 2.86 22.41 -12.68
N LEU A 55 3.47 23.28 -11.87
CA LEU A 55 4.35 22.88 -10.77
C LEU A 55 3.57 22.25 -9.61
N TRP A 56 2.40 22.81 -9.27
CA TRP A 56 1.52 22.22 -8.26
C TRP A 56 0.97 20.87 -8.73
N ASN A 57 0.55 20.77 -9.98
CA ASN A 57 0.07 19.51 -10.57
C ASN A 57 1.18 18.46 -10.67
N LEU A 58 2.43 18.85 -10.92
CA LEU A 58 3.58 17.95 -10.81
C LEU A 58 3.67 17.36 -9.39
N LEU A 59 3.54 18.19 -8.36
CA LEU A 59 3.60 17.75 -6.97
C LEU A 59 2.41 16.87 -6.60
N ALA A 60 1.18 17.38 -6.72
CA ALA A 60 -0.02 16.68 -6.27
C ALA A 60 -0.45 15.58 -7.25
N GLY A 61 -0.54 15.91 -8.53
CA GLY A 61 -1.08 15.06 -9.58
C GLY A 61 -0.14 13.97 -10.08
N TYR A 62 1.17 14.07 -9.86
CA TYR A 62 2.11 13.01 -10.26
C TYR A 62 2.91 12.38 -9.12
N THR A 63 3.00 13.00 -7.95
CA THR A 63 3.72 12.38 -6.80
C THR A 63 2.83 12.00 -5.62
N GLY A 64 1.56 12.40 -5.65
CA GLY A 64 0.62 12.22 -4.53
C GLY A 64 0.81 13.21 -3.38
N LEU A 65 1.78 14.14 -3.47
CA LEU A 65 2.06 15.17 -2.47
C LEU A 65 1.10 16.36 -2.62
N VAL A 66 -0.13 16.22 -2.11
CA VAL A 66 -1.14 17.28 -2.14
C VAL A 66 -0.79 18.37 -1.12
N SER A 67 -0.07 19.41 -1.58
CA SER A 67 0.33 20.56 -0.75
C SER A 67 -0.71 21.68 -0.79
N VAL A 68 -1.08 22.22 0.38
CA VAL A 68 -1.89 23.44 0.53
C VAL A 68 -1.01 24.62 1.03
N GLY A 69 0.31 24.46 0.92
CA GLY A 69 1.30 25.41 1.39
C GLY A 69 2.16 26.06 0.31
N GLN A 70 1.84 25.91 -0.98
CA GLN A 70 2.71 26.42 -2.06
C GLN A 70 2.87 27.95 -2.07
N GLN A 71 1.92 28.68 -1.49
CA GLN A 71 2.02 30.11 -1.25
C GLN A 71 3.25 30.50 -0.40
N ALA A 72 3.81 29.58 0.40
CA ALA A 72 5.08 29.77 1.10
C ALA A 72 6.20 30.13 0.12
N TYR A 73 6.32 29.39 -0.98
CA TYR A 73 7.39 29.57 -1.95
C TYR A 73 7.15 30.74 -2.89
N VAL A 74 5.88 31.04 -3.21
CA VAL A 74 5.50 32.25 -3.95
C VAL A 74 5.90 33.50 -3.17
N GLY A 75 5.48 33.58 -1.90
CA GLY A 75 5.78 34.73 -1.05
C GLY A 75 7.27 34.84 -0.73
N PHE A 76 7.94 33.72 -0.44
CA PHE A 76 9.39 33.69 -0.24
C PHE A 76 10.14 34.22 -1.46
N GLY A 77 9.75 33.79 -2.67
CA GLY A 77 10.33 34.28 -3.92
C GLY A 77 10.15 35.79 -4.12
N GLY A 78 8.96 36.30 -3.82
CA GLY A 78 8.67 37.74 -3.85
C GLY A 78 9.56 38.53 -2.89
N TYR A 79 9.68 38.09 -1.64
CA TYR A 79 10.54 38.76 -0.66
C TYR A 79 12.04 38.62 -0.98
N ALA A 80 12.47 37.47 -1.52
CA ALA A 80 13.83 37.28 -1.99
C ALA A 80 14.18 38.26 -3.11
N LEU A 81 13.28 38.49 -4.08
CA LEU A 81 13.46 39.51 -5.11
C LEU A 81 13.69 40.89 -4.49
N PHE A 82 12.84 41.31 -3.55
CA PHE A 82 12.93 42.63 -2.92
C PHE A 82 14.23 42.76 -2.11
N ALA A 83 14.61 41.71 -1.38
CA ALA A 83 15.85 41.68 -0.62
C ALA A 83 17.08 41.81 -1.54
N LEU A 84 17.14 40.99 -2.60
CA LEU A 84 18.25 40.96 -3.54
C LEU A 84 18.36 42.26 -4.35
N ALA A 85 17.24 42.79 -4.84
CA ALA A 85 17.24 43.95 -5.71
C ALA A 85 17.45 45.26 -4.96
N MET A 86 16.84 45.44 -3.78
CA MET A 86 16.93 46.71 -3.05
C MET A 86 18.16 46.83 -2.16
N PHE A 87 18.61 45.74 -1.53
CA PHE A 87 19.71 45.80 -0.55
C PHE A 87 21.03 45.28 -1.10
N LEU A 88 20.98 44.26 -1.97
CA LEU A 88 22.18 43.68 -2.57
C LEU A 88 22.47 44.22 -3.98
N GLY A 89 21.63 45.13 -4.49
CA GLY A 89 21.81 45.78 -5.80
C GLY A 89 21.76 44.81 -6.99
N VAL A 90 21.20 43.61 -6.80
CA VAL A 90 21.13 42.60 -7.87
C VAL A 90 20.11 43.04 -8.91
N HIS A 91 20.49 42.92 -10.19
CA HIS A 91 19.57 43.21 -11.30
C HIS A 91 18.28 42.38 -11.20
N PRO A 92 17.07 42.97 -11.35
CA PRO A 92 15.80 42.27 -11.07
C PRO A 92 15.60 40.95 -11.80
N LEU A 93 16.03 40.87 -13.07
CA LEU A 93 15.91 39.62 -13.85
C LEU A 93 16.82 38.51 -13.31
N LEU A 94 18.00 38.86 -12.80
CA LEU A 94 18.91 37.90 -12.15
C LEU A 94 18.38 37.53 -10.75
N ALA A 95 17.79 38.49 -10.05
CA ALA A 95 17.17 38.26 -8.75
C ALA A 95 16.02 37.24 -8.82
N ILE A 96 15.29 37.14 -9.94
CA ILE A 96 14.31 36.06 -10.17
C ILE A 96 14.98 34.68 -10.12
N LEU A 97 16.09 34.49 -10.85
CA LEU A 97 16.81 33.22 -10.87
C LEU A 97 17.38 32.87 -9.49
N LEU A 98 18.00 33.84 -8.82
CA LEU A 98 18.54 33.67 -7.47
C LEU A 98 17.45 33.38 -6.43
N ALA A 99 16.28 34.01 -6.55
CA ALA A 99 15.13 33.68 -5.70
C ALA A 99 14.72 32.21 -5.85
N GLY A 100 14.81 31.65 -7.06
CA GLY A 100 14.62 30.22 -7.30
C GLY A 100 15.64 29.33 -6.59
N VAL A 101 16.92 29.68 -6.68
CA VAL A 101 17.99 28.95 -5.97
C VAL A 101 17.77 29.00 -4.46
N LEU A 102 17.46 30.18 -3.91
CA LEU A 102 17.16 30.33 -2.49
C LEU A 102 15.91 29.54 -2.08
N GLY A 103 14.87 29.51 -2.92
CA GLY A 103 13.65 28.71 -2.72
C GLY A 103 13.93 27.20 -2.68
N ALA A 104 14.80 26.72 -3.58
CA ALA A 104 15.25 25.33 -3.57
C ALA A 104 16.08 25.01 -2.31
N LEU A 105 17.00 25.90 -1.94
CA LEU A 105 17.86 25.71 -0.76
C LEU A 105 17.05 25.68 0.55
N ILE A 106 16.05 26.55 0.72
CA ILE A 106 15.23 26.56 1.92
C ILE A 106 14.29 25.34 1.98
N ALA A 107 13.93 24.75 0.84
CA ALA A 107 13.10 23.54 0.80
C ALA A 107 13.82 22.28 1.33
N ILE A 108 15.15 22.19 1.20
CA ILE A 108 15.96 21.03 1.63
C ILE A 108 15.80 20.73 3.14
N PRO A 109 16.00 21.68 4.07
CA PRO A 109 15.80 21.41 5.49
C PRO A 109 14.33 21.22 5.89
N LEU A 110 13.37 21.67 5.06
CA LEU A 110 11.93 21.55 5.33
C LEU A 110 11.37 20.20 4.89
N ALA A 111 11.92 19.59 3.83
CA ALA A 111 11.53 18.28 3.33
C ALA A 111 11.52 17.16 4.41
N PRO A 112 12.57 16.96 5.23
CA PRO A 112 12.58 15.95 6.30
C PRO A 112 11.53 16.16 7.38
N LEU A 113 11.07 17.40 7.59
CA LEU A 113 9.97 17.68 8.52
C LEU A 113 8.62 17.33 7.89
N LEU A 114 8.40 17.76 6.65
CA LEU A 114 7.11 17.62 5.98
C LEU A 114 6.82 16.20 5.52
N PHE A 115 7.81 15.47 5.00
CA PHE A 115 7.58 14.12 4.48
C PHE A 115 7.36 13.08 5.59
N ARG A 116 7.48 13.46 6.88
CA ARG A 116 6.98 12.66 8.01
C ARG A 116 5.45 12.64 8.10
N LEU A 117 4.79 13.57 7.42
CA LEU A 117 3.35 13.72 7.40
C LEU A 117 2.80 13.05 6.13
N GLN A 118 1.63 12.41 6.24
CA GLN A 118 0.97 11.73 5.12
C GLN A 118 -0.46 12.24 4.89
N GLY A 119 -0.90 12.21 3.63
CA GLY A 119 -2.26 12.58 3.23
C GLY A 119 -2.67 13.97 3.73
N ALA A 120 -3.80 14.05 4.45
CA ALA A 120 -4.32 15.30 4.98
C ALA A 120 -3.35 16.01 5.94
N TYR A 121 -2.54 15.27 6.71
CA TYR A 121 -1.55 15.88 7.60
C TYR A 121 -0.44 16.59 6.84
N PHE A 122 -0.05 16.09 5.66
CA PHE A 122 0.92 16.77 4.80
C PHE A 122 0.35 18.09 4.25
N ALA A 123 -0.92 18.09 3.82
CA ALA A 123 -1.62 19.30 3.40
C ALA A 123 -1.69 20.35 4.52
N ILE A 124 -2.07 19.95 5.74
CA ILE A 124 -2.14 20.84 6.90
C ILE A 124 -0.73 21.34 7.29
N GLY A 125 0.27 20.46 7.31
CA GLY A 125 1.64 20.81 7.67
C GLY A 125 2.28 21.80 6.69
N THR A 126 2.03 21.63 5.39
CA THR A 126 2.49 22.59 4.37
C THR A 126 1.79 23.95 4.51
N TRP A 127 0.49 23.97 4.83
CA TRP A 127 -0.22 25.22 5.13
C TRP A 127 0.34 25.92 6.38
N ALA A 128 0.57 25.18 7.46
CA ALA A 128 1.16 25.73 8.68
C ALA A 128 2.57 26.31 8.42
N LEU A 129 3.39 25.63 7.61
CA LEU A 129 4.70 26.15 7.19
C LEU A 129 4.57 27.48 6.45
N ALA A 130 3.60 27.62 5.54
CA ALA A 130 3.37 28.86 4.83
C ALA A 130 2.98 30.01 5.76
N GLU A 131 2.21 29.72 6.80
CA GLU A 131 1.85 30.70 7.83
C GLU A 131 3.06 31.13 8.67
N VAL A 132 3.97 30.20 8.99
CA VAL A 132 5.26 30.54 9.63
C VAL A 132 6.07 31.50 8.76
N PHE A 133 6.11 31.27 7.45
CA PHE A 133 6.78 32.20 6.53
C PHE A 133 6.10 33.58 6.55
N ARG A 134 4.77 33.63 6.43
CA ARG A 134 4.01 34.89 6.46
C ARG A 134 4.29 35.70 7.71
N LEU A 135 4.18 35.06 8.89
CA LEU A 135 4.44 35.69 10.18
C LEU A 135 5.90 36.12 10.31
N GLY A 136 6.85 35.29 9.86
CA GLY A 136 8.27 35.61 9.85
C GLY A 136 8.58 36.88 9.06
N PHE A 137 8.10 36.98 7.81
CA PHE A 137 8.30 38.18 6.98
C PHE A 137 7.54 39.41 7.50
N ALA A 138 6.40 39.22 8.17
CA ALA A 138 5.69 40.33 8.81
C ALA A 138 6.50 41.01 9.94
N GLN A 139 7.49 40.30 10.53
CA GLN A 139 8.37 40.86 11.57
C GLN A 139 9.64 41.52 11.01
N LEU A 140 9.93 41.38 9.70
CA LEU A 140 11.11 41.97 9.09
C LEU A 140 10.88 43.44 8.74
N SER A 141 11.14 44.34 9.69
CA SER A 141 11.00 45.79 9.52
C SER A 141 11.79 46.35 8.34
N VAL A 142 12.98 45.79 8.06
CA VAL A 142 13.83 46.14 6.90
C VAL A 142 13.10 45.93 5.57
N LEU A 143 12.20 44.94 5.50
CA LEU A 143 11.38 44.65 4.31
C LEU A 143 9.97 45.25 4.40
N GLY A 144 9.75 46.23 5.27
CA GLY A 144 8.47 46.92 5.45
C GLY A 144 7.52 46.26 6.45
N GLY A 145 7.94 45.18 7.13
CA GLY A 145 7.16 44.47 8.14
C GLY A 145 5.75 44.08 7.67
N GLY A 146 4.77 44.14 8.57
CA GLY A 146 3.36 43.85 8.26
C GLY A 146 2.75 44.73 7.15
N SER A 147 3.22 45.97 7.00
CA SER A 147 2.70 46.92 6.00
C SER A 147 3.23 46.69 4.57
N GLY A 148 4.31 45.91 4.46
CA GLY A 148 4.99 45.67 3.20
C GLY A 148 5.81 46.87 2.70
N THR A 149 6.35 46.75 1.50
CA THR A 149 7.21 47.75 0.86
C THR A 149 7.05 47.73 -0.67
N SER A 150 7.56 48.75 -1.34
CA SER A 150 7.53 48.90 -2.80
C SER A 150 8.94 48.92 -3.38
N LEU A 151 9.11 48.33 -4.57
CA LEU A 151 10.37 48.44 -5.31
C LEU A 151 10.67 49.90 -5.62
N THR A 152 11.92 50.31 -5.41
CA THR A 152 12.34 51.69 -5.69
C THR A 152 12.35 51.95 -7.19
N ALA A 153 12.13 53.21 -7.59
CA ALA A 153 12.18 53.60 -9.00
C ALA A 153 13.54 53.24 -9.65
N SER A 154 14.63 53.28 -8.89
CA SER A 154 15.97 52.87 -9.36
C SER A 154 16.04 51.40 -9.77
N VAL A 155 15.40 50.51 -9.01
CA VAL A 155 15.33 49.07 -9.33
C VAL A 155 14.49 48.84 -10.58
N VAL A 156 13.35 49.52 -10.70
CA VAL A 156 12.44 49.37 -11.85
C VAL A 156 13.07 49.92 -13.14
N THR A 157 13.76 51.06 -13.07
CA THR A 157 14.50 51.64 -14.20
C THR A 157 15.77 50.86 -14.54
N GLY A 158 16.31 50.09 -13.59
CA GLY A 158 17.40 49.15 -13.81
C GLY A 158 17.07 48.03 -14.81
N ILE A 159 15.80 47.64 -14.96
CA ILE A 159 15.36 46.61 -15.93
C ILE A 159 15.56 47.10 -17.37
N ALA A 160 15.11 48.34 -17.64
CA ALA A 160 15.33 49.06 -18.87
C ALA A 160 14.97 50.54 -18.67
N ALA A 161 15.74 51.42 -19.33
CA ALA A 161 15.53 52.87 -19.28
C ALA A 161 14.19 53.27 -19.94
N ASN A 162 13.83 52.65 -21.06
CA ASN A 162 12.55 52.89 -21.73
C ASN A 162 11.46 52.00 -21.13
N ARG A 163 10.32 52.60 -20.77
CA ARG A 163 9.15 51.91 -20.23
C ARG A 163 8.62 50.83 -21.17
N ASP A 164 8.60 51.07 -22.47
CA ASP A 164 8.04 50.12 -23.44
C ASP A 164 8.93 48.88 -23.55
N VAL A 165 10.26 49.09 -23.60
CA VAL A 165 11.25 48.01 -23.55
C VAL A 165 11.12 47.22 -22.23
N ARG A 166 10.89 47.90 -21.11
CA ARG A 166 10.69 47.24 -19.81
C ARG A 166 9.44 46.35 -19.82
N GLU A 167 8.32 46.84 -20.37
CA GLU A 167 7.08 46.05 -20.47
C GLU A 167 7.28 44.82 -21.39
N MET A 168 8.01 44.97 -22.50
CA MET A 168 8.39 43.85 -23.38
C MET A 168 9.28 42.81 -22.66
N LEU A 169 10.31 43.26 -21.94
CA LEU A 169 11.22 42.38 -21.19
C LEU A 169 10.48 41.61 -20.09
N VAL A 170 9.60 42.28 -19.35
CA VAL A 170 8.76 41.65 -18.32
C VAL A 170 7.84 40.61 -18.94
N TYR A 171 7.22 40.91 -20.10
CA TYR A 171 6.40 39.97 -20.84
C TYR A 171 7.19 38.72 -21.29
N TRP A 172 8.34 38.90 -21.94
CA TRP A 172 9.15 37.76 -22.38
C TRP A 172 9.72 36.95 -21.20
N THR A 173 10.00 37.60 -20.07
CA THR A 173 10.39 36.89 -18.84
C THR A 173 9.25 36.01 -18.33
N ALA A 174 8.01 36.51 -18.34
CA ALA A 174 6.82 35.73 -17.99
C ALA A 174 6.66 34.48 -18.88
N LEU A 175 6.74 34.70 -20.20
CA LEU A 175 6.62 33.64 -21.20
C LEU A 175 7.75 32.62 -21.04
N ALA A 176 8.99 33.07 -20.85
CA ALA A 176 10.14 32.21 -20.65
C ALA A 176 10.00 31.35 -19.39
N LEU A 177 9.49 31.90 -18.28
CA LEU A 177 9.26 31.15 -17.05
C LEU A 177 8.17 30.07 -17.22
N ALA A 178 7.07 30.40 -17.90
CA ALA A 178 6.01 29.44 -18.18
C ALA A 178 6.49 28.29 -19.10
N LEU A 179 7.21 28.64 -20.17
CA LEU A 179 7.79 27.65 -21.08
C LEU A 179 8.85 26.79 -20.37
N ALA A 180 9.67 27.38 -19.50
CA ALA A 180 10.66 26.64 -18.72
C ALA A 180 10.00 25.67 -17.73
N ALA A 181 8.93 26.09 -17.04
CA ALA A 181 8.17 25.23 -16.14
C ALA A 181 7.51 24.06 -16.90
N LEU A 182 6.88 24.33 -18.05
CA LEU A 182 6.27 23.30 -18.89
C LEU A 182 7.32 22.35 -19.46
N ALA A 183 8.44 22.87 -19.98
CA ALA A 183 9.54 22.06 -20.49
C ALA A 183 10.13 21.18 -19.39
N PHE A 184 10.33 21.71 -18.18
CA PHE A 184 10.79 20.95 -17.02
C PHE A 184 9.84 19.79 -16.71
N VAL A 185 8.53 20.06 -16.60
CA VAL A 185 7.52 19.02 -16.35
C VAL A 185 7.52 17.95 -17.44
N ILE A 186 7.50 18.36 -18.71
CA ILE A 186 7.47 17.42 -19.86
C ILE A 186 8.74 16.55 -19.90
N LEU A 187 9.92 17.15 -19.73
CA LEU A 187 11.19 16.42 -19.75
C LEU A 187 11.31 15.47 -18.56
N LEU A 188 10.86 15.89 -17.38
CA LEU A 188 10.85 15.07 -16.18
C LEU A 188 9.91 13.87 -16.33
N LEU A 189 8.69 14.09 -16.81
CA LEU A 189 7.70 13.02 -17.02
C LEU A 189 8.09 12.04 -18.13
N ARG A 190 8.90 12.48 -19.11
CA ARG A 190 9.51 11.60 -20.13
C ARG A 190 10.76 10.85 -19.65
N SER A 191 11.25 11.14 -18.44
CA SER A 191 12.42 10.47 -17.87
C SER A 191 12.04 9.24 -17.04
N ARG A 192 13.04 8.45 -16.63
CA ARG A 192 12.84 7.33 -15.68
C ARG A 192 12.25 7.80 -14.35
N MET A 193 12.61 9.01 -13.92
CA MET A 193 12.04 9.63 -12.73
C MET A 193 10.54 9.85 -12.90
N GLY A 194 10.10 10.31 -14.07
CA GLY A 194 8.67 10.50 -14.38
C GLY A 194 7.83 9.23 -14.18
N LEU A 195 8.32 8.09 -14.67
CA LEU A 195 7.68 6.79 -14.45
C LEU A 195 7.64 6.43 -12.96
N ALA A 196 8.73 6.68 -12.23
CA ALA A 196 8.81 6.43 -10.79
C ALA A 196 7.85 7.31 -9.99
N LEU A 197 7.66 8.57 -10.38
CA LEU A 197 6.70 9.48 -9.75
C LEU A 197 5.27 9.00 -9.99
N THR A 198 4.91 8.67 -11.23
CA THR A 198 3.57 8.14 -11.54
C THR A 198 3.27 6.87 -10.75
N ALA A 199 4.23 5.94 -10.66
CA ALA A 199 4.08 4.74 -9.84
C ALA A 199 3.93 5.08 -8.34
N LEU A 200 4.70 6.06 -7.85
CA LEU A 200 4.65 6.53 -6.47
C LEU A 200 3.28 7.11 -6.09
N ARG A 201 2.63 7.82 -7.03
CA ARG A 201 1.26 8.33 -6.84
C ARG A 201 0.25 7.21 -6.67
N ASP A 202 0.36 6.15 -7.47
CA ASP A 202 -0.59 5.03 -7.46
C ASP A 202 -0.42 4.15 -6.22
N SER A 203 0.83 3.81 -5.88
CA SER A 203 1.16 3.08 -4.66
C SER A 203 2.61 3.29 -4.26
N GLU A 204 2.81 3.99 -3.15
CA GLU A 204 4.13 4.20 -2.55
C GLU A 204 4.77 2.87 -2.15
N ILE A 205 3.98 1.97 -1.54
CA ILE A 205 4.44 0.65 -1.08
C ILE A 205 4.86 -0.25 -2.24
N ALA A 206 4.10 -0.25 -3.34
CA ALA A 206 4.46 -1.04 -4.54
C ALA A 206 5.69 -0.45 -5.26
N SER A 207 5.85 0.87 -5.22
CA SER A 207 7.02 1.52 -5.80
C SER A 207 8.30 1.16 -5.04
N GLU A 208 8.22 1.09 -3.71
CA GLU A 208 9.36 0.68 -2.85
C GLU A 208 9.82 -0.75 -3.15
N SER A 209 8.87 -1.68 -3.32
CA SER A 209 9.18 -3.09 -3.62
C SER A 209 9.81 -3.29 -5.00
N LEU A 210 9.59 -2.34 -5.93
CA LEU A 210 10.25 -2.28 -7.24
C LEU A 210 11.63 -1.59 -7.19
N GLY A 211 12.11 -1.22 -6.00
CA GLY A 211 13.42 -0.60 -5.79
C GLY A 211 13.48 0.90 -6.11
N ILE A 212 12.33 1.58 -6.19
CA ILE A 212 12.28 3.03 -6.34
C ILE A 212 12.62 3.69 -4.99
N ASP A 213 13.67 4.51 -4.97
CA ASP A 213 13.97 5.33 -3.79
C ASP A 213 12.95 6.47 -3.67
N ILE A 214 11.91 6.21 -2.87
CA ILE A 214 10.82 7.14 -2.58
C ILE A 214 11.37 8.47 -2.07
N TRP A 215 12.30 8.41 -1.12
CA TRP A 215 12.80 9.58 -0.42
C TRP A 215 13.49 10.55 -1.38
N ARG A 216 14.42 10.04 -2.18
CA ARG A 216 15.14 10.84 -3.17
C ARG A 216 14.22 11.38 -4.26
N SER A 217 13.24 10.57 -4.69
CA SER A 217 12.28 10.96 -5.72
C SER A 217 11.39 12.12 -5.23
N LYS A 218 10.80 12.00 -4.03
CA LYS A 218 10.01 13.07 -3.40
C LYS A 218 10.85 14.31 -3.13
N LEU A 219 12.07 14.15 -2.62
CA LEU A 219 12.98 15.25 -2.30
C LEU A 219 13.35 16.05 -3.56
N PHE A 220 13.73 15.36 -4.64
CA PHE A 220 14.08 16.01 -5.90
C PHE A 220 12.92 16.86 -6.44
N VAL A 221 11.72 16.28 -6.53
CA VAL A 221 10.56 16.99 -7.07
C VAL A 221 10.16 18.16 -6.18
N TYR A 222 10.13 17.96 -4.86
CA TYR A 222 9.76 19.01 -3.92
C TYR A 222 10.70 20.21 -3.98
N VAL A 223 12.01 19.96 -4.01
CA VAL A 223 13.04 21.02 -4.10
C VAL A 223 12.96 21.74 -5.45
N ALA A 224 12.79 21.00 -6.55
CA ALA A 224 12.68 21.60 -7.88
C ALA A 224 11.40 22.46 -8.01
N VAL A 225 10.26 21.95 -7.53
CA VAL A 225 8.99 22.69 -7.50
C VAL A 225 9.09 23.92 -6.60
N ALA A 226 9.68 23.82 -5.42
CA ALA A 226 9.89 24.96 -4.54
C ALA A 226 10.72 26.07 -5.21
N GLY A 227 11.83 25.71 -5.86
CA GLY A 227 12.67 26.67 -6.58
C GLY A 227 11.94 27.34 -7.73
N LEU A 228 11.31 26.58 -8.62
CA LEU A 228 10.59 27.14 -9.76
C LEU A 228 9.39 28.00 -9.32
N THR A 229 8.67 27.58 -8.27
CA THR A 229 7.59 28.38 -7.67
C THR A 229 8.11 29.68 -7.08
N SER A 230 9.28 29.69 -6.44
CA SER A 230 9.92 30.93 -5.97
C SER A 230 10.37 31.84 -7.10
N MET A 231 10.81 31.31 -8.25
CA MET A 231 11.09 32.12 -9.45
C MET A 231 9.80 32.79 -9.96
N THR A 232 8.71 32.03 -10.06
CA THR A 232 7.41 32.57 -10.49
C THR A 232 6.88 33.59 -9.48
N GLY A 233 7.04 33.35 -8.17
CA GLY A 233 6.65 34.30 -7.12
C GLY A 233 7.44 35.60 -7.18
N ALA A 234 8.76 35.53 -7.36
CA ALA A 234 9.61 36.70 -7.62
C ALA A 234 9.07 37.50 -8.81
N PHE A 235 8.78 36.82 -9.93
CA PHE A 235 8.24 37.45 -11.13
C PHE A 235 6.88 38.13 -10.90
N ILE A 236 5.95 37.48 -10.21
CA ILE A 236 4.63 38.04 -9.88
C ILE A 236 4.79 39.36 -9.10
N PHE A 237 5.67 39.39 -8.10
CA PHE A 237 5.90 40.59 -7.29
C PHE A 237 6.75 41.65 -8.00
N LEU A 238 7.52 41.28 -9.02
CA LEU A 238 8.11 42.25 -9.97
C LEU A 238 7.03 42.98 -10.78
N GLN A 239 5.95 42.29 -11.18
CA GLN A 239 4.83 42.92 -11.88
C GLN A 239 3.97 43.78 -10.96
N LYS A 240 3.73 43.33 -9.72
CA LYS A 240 2.93 44.07 -8.74
C LYS A 240 3.66 45.29 -8.16
N LEU A 241 5.00 45.32 -8.23
CA LEU A 241 5.89 46.39 -7.73
C LEU A 241 5.82 46.68 -6.21
N ARG A 242 4.83 46.12 -5.52
CA ARG A 242 4.63 46.20 -4.07
C ARG A 242 4.41 44.81 -3.51
N ILE A 243 4.98 44.54 -2.35
CA ILE A 243 4.82 43.30 -1.60
C ILE A 243 4.35 43.61 -0.19
N SER A 244 3.45 42.80 0.34
CA SER A 244 3.08 42.74 1.77
C SER A 244 2.92 41.27 2.17
N PRO A 245 3.05 40.90 3.45
CA PRO A 245 2.95 39.50 3.86
C PRO A 245 1.61 38.87 3.47
N ASP A 246 0.50 39.59 3.68
CA ASP A 246 -0.84 39.07 3.37
C ASP A 246 -1.04 38.84 1.87
N ALA A 247 -0.50 39.71 1.01
CA ALA A 247 -0.56 39.52 -0.43
C ALA A 247 0.40 38.42 -0.92
N ALA A 248 1.60 38.32 -0.33
CA ALA A 248 2.64 37.39 -0.78
C ALA A 248 2.35 35.93 -0.40
N PHE A 249 1.72 35.73 0.75
CA PHE A 249 1.39 34.40 1.28
C PHE A 249 -0.12 34.13 1.27
N SER A 250 -0.86 34.80 0.37
CA SER A 250 -2.31 34.61 0.20
C SER A 250 -2.63 33.17 -0.21
N VAL A 251 -3.37 32.46 0.64
CA VAL A 251 -3.85 31.10 0.36
C VAL A 251 -4.82 31.11 -0.83
N ASN A 252 -5.68 32.13 -0.91
CA ASN A 252 -6.68 32.24 -1.95
C ASN A 252 -6.03 32.43 -3.33
N ASP A 253 -5.10 33.39 -3.43
CA ASP A 253 -4.54 33.78 -4.72
C ASP A 253 -3.56 32.74 -5.27
N TRP A 254 -2.77 32.10 -4.41
CA TRP A 254 -1.62 31.30 -4.83
C TRP A 254 -1.79 29.80 -4.65
N THR A 255 -2.77 29.37 -3.86
CA THR A 255 -3.02 27.95 -3.60
C THR A 255 -4.42 27.56 -4.02
N ALA A 256 -5.47 28.25 -3.55
CA ALA A 256 -6.84 27.88 -3.88
C ALA A 256 -7.13 28.01 -5.38
N TYR A 257 -6.77 29.14 -6.01
CA TYR A 257 -6.92 29.30 -7.47
C TYR A 257 -6.08 28.31 -8.26
N VAL A 258 -4.87 27.99 -7.81
CA VAL A 258 -3.97 27.02 -8.48
C VAL A 258 -4.55 25.60 -8.41
N ILE A 259 -5.05 25.18 -7.24
CA ILE A 259 -5.75 23.91 -7.06
C ILE A 259 -6.99 23.88 -7.95
N PHE A 260 -7.79 24.93 -7.95
CA PHE A 260 -9.00 25.05 -8.77
C PHE A 260 -8.68 24.89 -10.27
N ILE A 261 -7.66 25.60 -10.75
CA ILE A 261 -7.16 25.50 -12.13
C ILE A 261 -6.78 24.05 -12.45
N ALA A 262 -5.98 23.40 -11.60
CA ALA A 262 -5.53 22.03 -11.84
C ALA A 262 -6.69 21.02 -11.82
N VAL A 263 -7.67 21.20 -10.94
CA VAL A 263 -8.85 20.33 -10.82
C VAL A 263 -9.77 20.48 -12.02
N ILE A 264 -10.08 21.71 -12.46
CA ILE A 264 -10.91 21.95 -13.65
C ILE A 264 -10.24 21.42 -14.92
N GLY A 265 -8.93 21.64 -15.02
CA GLY A 265 -8.15 21.18 -16.16
C GLY A 265 -7.98 19.66 -16.23
N GLY A 266 -8.03 18.97 -15.09
CA GLY A 266 -7.76 17.54 -14.96
C GLY A 266 -6.42 17.27 -14.29
N ILE A 267 -6.47 16.91 -13.01
CA ILE A 267 -5.28 16.66 -12.19
C ILE A 267 -4.53 15.39 -12.67
N GLY A 268 -3.20 15.47 -12.74
CA GLY A 268 -2.34 14.38 -13.22
C GLY A 268 -2.22 14.28 -14.75
N THR A 269 -2.60 15.32 -15.49
CA THR A 269 -2.34 15.47 -16.93
C THR A 269 -1.41 16.66 -17.21
N ILE A 270 -0.68 16.65 -18.33
CA ILE A 270 0.23 17.75 -18.71
C ILE A 270 -0.58 18.95 -19.23
N GLU A 271 -1.65 18.65 -19.95
CA GLU A 271 -2.54 19.62 -20.59
C GLU A 271 -3.46 20.31 -19.59
N GLY A 272 -3.78 19.64 -18.48
CA GLY A 272 -4.73 20.11 -17.47
C GLY A 272 -4.44 21.53 -16.96
N PRO A 273 -3.23 21.83 -16.44
CA PRO A 273 -2.87 23.18 -16.02
C PRO A 273 -3.07 24.27 -17.08
N ILE A 274 -2.84 23.96 -18.37
CA ILE A 274 -2.99 24.92 -19.47
C ILE A 274 -4.48 25.19 -19.72
N VAL A 275 -5.27 24.13 -19.90
CA VAL A 275 -6.71 24.22 -20.15
C VAL A 275 -7.42 24.87 -18.96
N GLY A 276 -7.09 24.43 -17.74
CA GLY A 276 -7.64 24.96 -16.51
C GLY A 276 -7.34 26.45 -16.32
N THR A 277 -6.14 26.92 -16.68
CA THR A 277 -5.80 28.34 -16.57
C THR A 277 -6.62 29.17 -17.55
N ILE A 278 -6.74 28.71 -18.81
CA ILE A 278 -7.56 29.40 -19.82
C ILE A 278 -9.02 29.49 -19.36
N LEU A 279 -9.59 28.39 -18.86
CA LEU A 279 -10.95 28.36 -18.35
C LEU A 279 -11.15 29.25 -17.12
N PHE A 280 -10.20 29.23 -16.18
CA PHE A 280 -10.25 30.09 -14.99
C PHE A 280 -10.26 31.57 -15.36
N PHE A 281 -9.36 32.00 -16.24
CA PHE A 281 -9.30 33.41 -16.67
C PHE A 281 -10.50 33.80 -17.53
N LEU A 282 -11.02 32.90 -18.37
CA LEU A 282 -12.26 33.15 -19.11
C LEU A 282 -13.45 33.37 -18.16
N LEU A 283 -13.59 32.53 -17.14
CA LEU A 283 -14.62 32.67 -16.11
C LEU A 283 -14.40 33.96 -15.30
N ARG A 284 -13.16 34.24 -14.90
CA ARG A 284 -12.83 35.46 -14.14
C ARG A 284 -13.18 36.71 -14.93
N GLU A 285 -12.78 36.80 -16.18
CA GLU A 285 -12.99 38.00 -17.00
C GLU A 285 -14.48 38.22 -17.28
N THR A 286 -15.21 37.15 -17.64
CA THR A 286 -16.64 37.26 -18.01
C THR A 286 -17.58 37.45 -16.82
N LEU A 287 -17.19 37.01 -15.62
CA LEU A 287 -18.04 37.03 -14.43
C LEU A 287 -17.57 38.04 -13.37
N SER A 288 -16.44 38.72 -13.58
CA SER A 288 -15.86 39.66 -12.60
C SER A 288 -16.83 40.78 -12.19
N ASP A 289 -17.71 41.22 -13.09
CA ASP A 289 -18.73 42.25 -12.84
C ASP A 289 -19.81 41.83 -11.83
N LEU A 290 -19.91 40.53 -11.49
CA LEU A 290 -20.90 39.98 -10.56
C LEU A 290 -20.50 40.12 -9.07
N GLY A 291 -19.36 40.75 -8.78
CA GLY A 291 -18.87 40.96 -7.42
C GLY A 291 -18.59 39.65 -6.68
N THR A 292 -18.98 39.56 -5.40
CA THR A 292 -18.76 38.33 -4.59
C THR A 292 -19.51 37.10 -5.11
N THR A 293 -20.55 37.29 -5.93
CA THR A 293 -21.31 36.21 -6.56
C THR A 293 -20.43 35.36 -7.47
N TYR A 294 -19.42 35.96 -8.12
CA TYR A 294 -18.43 35.22 -8.91
C TYR A 294 -17.70 34.15 -8.10
N LEU A 295 -17.30 34.45 -6.86
CA LEU A 295 -16.62 33.49 -5.98
C LEU A 295 -17.53 32.31 -5.60
N LEU A 296 -18.84 32.56 -5.45
CA LEU A 296 -19.83 31.50 -5.21
C LEU A 296 -19.97 30.60 -6.45
N ILE A 297 -20.03 31.20 -7.65
CA ILE A 297 -20.09 30.45 -8.91
C ILE A 297 -18.82 29.62 -9.10
N LEU A 298 -17.65 30.21 -8.86
CA LEU A 298 -16.37 29.53 -8.92
C LEU A 298 -16.33 28.32 -7.97
N GLY A 299 -16.76 28.49 -6.72
CA GLY A 299 -16.85 27.41 -5.73
C GLY A 299 -17.84 26.30 -6.14
N ALA A 300 -19.01 26.66 -6.66
CA ALA A 300 -20.00 25.71 -7.13
C ALA A 300 -19.48 24.89 -8.32
N VAL A 301 -18.83 25.53 -9.29
CA VAL A 301 -18.19 24.84 -10.42
C VAL A 301 -17.08 23.90 -9.93
N ALA A 302 -16.28 24.33 -8.94
CA ALA A 302 -15.24 23.48 -8.34
C ALA A 302 -15.85 22.18 -7.79
N ILE A 303 -16.91 22.31 -6.99
CA ILE A 303 -17.60 21.19 -6.35
C ILE A 303 -18.20 20.26 -7.42
N LEU A 304 -18.90 20.81 -8.41
CA LEU A 304 -19.50 20.02 -9.49
C LEU A 304 -18.46 19.22 -10.29
N VAL A 305 -17.31 19.84 -10.58
CA VAL A 305 -16.21 19.15 -11.28
C VAL A 305 -15.59 18.08 -10.39
N MET A 306 -15.39 18.34 -9.09
CA MET A 306 -14.88 17.34 -8.14
C MET A 306 -15.84 16.15 -7.96
N LEU A 307 -17.16 16.39 -8.01
CA LEU A 307 -18.19 15.36 -7.91
C LEU A 307 -18.39 14.59 -9.23
N SER A 308 -17.81 15.05 -10.33
CA SER A 308 -17.93 14.39 -11.63
C SER A 308 -16.95 13.21 -11.72
N PRO A 309 -17.43 11.95 -11.78
CA PRO A 309 -16.60 10.75 -11.62
C PRO A 309 -15.57 10.53 -12.74
N GLU A 310 -15.63 11.31 -13.82
CA GLU A 310 -14.79 11.13 -15.01
C GLU A 310 -13.54 12.03 -15.04
N ARG A 311 -13.45 13.05 -14.18
CA ARG A 311 -12.36 14.06 -14.26
C ARG A 311 -11.54 14.25 -12.98
N ALA A 312 -12.08 13.88 -11.82
CA ALA A 312 -11.36 14.01 -10.55
C ALA A 312 -10.17 13.03 -10.40
N MET A 313 -10.17 11.93 -11.16
CA MET A 313 -9.13 10.91 -11.15
C MET A 313 -8.78 10.59 -12.60
N GLY A 314 -7.63 11.07 -13.09
CA GLY A 314 -7.16 10.95 -14.47
C GLY A 314 -6.92 9.52 -14.98
N HIS A 315 -7.95 8.68 -14.96
CA HIS A 315 -8.00 7.38 -15.60
C HIS A 315 -8.66 7.52 -16.98
N PRO A 316 -7.95 7.25 -18.08
CA PRO A 316 -8.58 6.48 -19.13
C PRO A 316 -8.94 5.14 -18.51
N ARG A 317 -10.22 4.75 -18.52
CA ARG A 317 -10.60 3.35 -18.33
C ARG A 317 -9.82 2.55 -19.36
N VAL A 318 -8.80 1.81 -18.92
CA VAL A 318 -8.27 0.71 -19.71
C VAL A 318 -9.40 -0.30 -19.70
N GLU A 319 -10.18 -0.34 -20.78
CA GLU A 319 -11.04 -1.47 -21.06
C GLU A 319 -10.18 -2.73 -20.96
N ASP A 320 -10.55 -3.62 -20.04
CA ASP A 320 -9.98 -4.96 -19.92
C ASP A 320 -10.23 -5.71 -21.25
N ARG A 321 -9.30 -5.55 -22.19
CA ARG A 321 -9.16 -6.46 -23.32
C ARG A 321 -8.15 -7.54 -22.93
N PRO A 322 -8.51 -8.82 -22.95
CA PRO A 322 -7.61 -9.90 -22.60
C PRO A 322 -6.49 -9.98 -23.64
N LEU A 323 -5.27 -9.61 -23.26
CA LEU A 323 -4.09 -9.83 -24.08
C LEU A 323 -3.68 -11.31 -23.98
N ALA A 324 -4.10 -12.06 -24.99
CA ALA A 324 -3.58 -13.38 -25.29
C ALA A 324 -2.10 -13.29 -25.72
N GLY A 325 -1.26 -14.12 -25.10
CA GLY A 325 -0.03 -14.65 -25.67
C GLY A 325 1.20 -13.73 -25.71
N ALA A 326 2.18 -14.02 -24.85
CA ALA A 326 3.57 -14.31 -25.24
C ALA A 326 4.46 -14.37 -23.99
N HIS A 327 4.76 -15.58 -23.54
CA HIS A 327 5.88 -15.85 -22.65
C HIS A 327 7.19 -15.81 -23.46
N THR A 328 8.20 -15.07 -22.99
CA THR A 328 9.61 -15.47 -23.13
C THR A 328 10.43 -14.85 -21.99
N PRO A 329 11.23 -15.63 -21.23
CA PRO A 329 12.00 -15.09 -20.11
C PRO A 329 13.32 -14.47 -20.59
N ALA A 330 13.65 -13.28 -20.07
CA ALA A 330 14.95 -12.65 -20.27
C ALA A 330 15.97 -13.21 -19.25
N ARG A 331 17.13 -13.63 -19.76
CA ARG A 331 18.31 -14.11 -19.01
C ARG A 331 18.81 -13.07 -18.00
N SER A 332 19.03 -13.48 -16.75
CA SER A 332 19.80 -12.71 -15.77
C SER A 332 21.29 -12.85 -16.03
N LEU A 333 21.99 -11.73 -16.17
CA LEU A 333 23.44 -11.64 -16.04
C LEU A 333 23.74 -11.27 -14.57
N SER A 334 24.21 -12.23 -13.78
CA SER A 334 24.78 -11.99 -12.45
C SER A 334 26.29 -12.15 -12.51
N GLY A 335 27.02 -11.08 -12.16
CA GLY A 335 28.42 -11.16 -11.75
C GLY A 335 28.50 -11.07 -10.22
N PRO A 336 29.53 -11.65 -9.57
CA PRO A 336 29.61 -11.69 -8.11
C PRO A 336 30.18 -10.37 -7.56
N VAL A 337 29.59 -9.88 -6.47
CA VAL A 337 30.17 -8.80 -5.65
C VAL A 337 30.73 -9.43 -4.38
N GLU A 338 32.06 -9.37 -4.24
CA GLU A 338 32.81 -9.78 -3.04
C GLU A 338 32.39 -8.97 -1.81
N GLN A 339 32.14 -9.67 -0.70
CA GLN A 339 32.01 -9.08 0.63
C GLN A 339 33.38 -9.07 1.32
N SER A 340 33.79 -7.88 1.77
CA SER A 340 34.99 -7.68 2.58
C SER A 340 34.77 -8.19 4.00
N SER A 341 35.69 -9.04 4.43
CA SER A 341 35.80 -9.69 5.74
C SER A 341 36.47 -8.79 6.78
N LEU A 342 35.99 -8.87 8.03
CA LEU A 342 36.80 -8.65 9.23
C LEU A 342 36.48 -9.73 10.28
N PRO A 343 37.48 -10.29 10.99
CA PRO A 343 37.34 -11.52 11.76
C PRO A 343 37.09 -11.26 13.25
N VAL A 344 36.26 -12.09 13.88
CA VAL A 344 36.31 -12.35 15.33
C VAL A 344 36.34 -13.85 15.54
N GLN A 345 37.46 -14.34 16.08
CA GLN A 345 37.64 -15.70 16.56
C GLN A 345 36.96 -15.89 17.92
N GLY A 346 36.29 -17.03 18.11
CA GLY A 346 35.83 -17.49 19.42
C GLY A 346 34.87 -18.67 19.29
N LYS A 347 35.40 -19.87 19.52
CA LYS A 347 34.75 -21.19 19.50
C LYS A 347 33.36 -21.22 20.13
N ASP A 348 32.38 -21.71 19.37
CA ASP A 348 31.34 -22.66 19.78
C ASP A 348 30.77 -23.28 18.48
N GLN A 349 30.46 -24.57 18.48
CA GLN A 349 29.77 -25.19 17.34
C GLN A 349 28.47 -24.43 17.09
N PRO A 350 28.08 -24.11 15.84
CA PRO A 350 26.85 -23.38 15.60
C PRO A 350 25.67 -24.27 16.02
N VAL A 351 25.05 -23.94 17.16
CA VAL A 351 23.68 -24.36 17.43
C VAL A 351 22.86 -23.81 16.26
N ALA A 352 22.27 -24.71 15.47
CA ALA A 352 21.48 -24.31 14.30
C ALA A 352 20.45 -23.26 14.73
N ASP A 353 20.41 -22.14 14.03
CA ASP A 353 19.44 -21.07 14.29
C ASP A 353 18.03 -21.57 13.94
N LEU A 354 17.36 -22.14 14.96
CA LEU A 354 16.01 -22.69 14.85
C LEU A 354 14.98 -21.67 14.33
N SER A 355 15.29 -20.37 14.39
CA SER A 355 14.39 -19.32 13.90
C SER A 355 14.19 -19.33 12.38
N LYS A 356 15.06 -20.03 11.63
CA LYS A 356 15.02 -20.10 10.16
C LYS A 356 14.33 -21.35 9.61
N LYS A 357 13.98 -22.31 10.46
CA LYS A 357 13.31 -23.54 10.04
C LYS A 357 11.81 -23.34 9.88
N VAL A 358 11.26 -23.93 8.81
CA VAL A 358 9.84 -23.83 8.48
C VAL A 358 9.10 -25.01 9.10
N ILE A 359 8.09 -24.73 9.91
CA ILE A 359 7.17 -25.75 10.42
C ILE A 359 6.15 -26.06 9.31
N ILE A 360 5.94 -27.34 9.02
CA ILE A 360 4.84 -27.80 8.18
C ILE A 360 3.78 -28.41 9.09
N THR A 361 2.60 -27.78 9.14
CA THR A 361 1.40 -28.35 9.74
C THR A 361 0.60 -29.09 8.68
N CYS A 362 0.15 -30.30 8.99
CA CYS A 362 -0.80 -31.04 8.16
C CYS A 362 -2.17 -31.16 8.85
N ALA A 363 -3.20 -30.58 8.25
CA ALA A 363 -4.58 -30.64 8.72
C ALA A 363 -5.35 -31.73 7.97
N VAL A 364 -5.61 -32.83 8.67
CA VAL A 364 -5.82 -34.14 8.03
C VAL A 364 -7.22 -34.30 7.43
N THR A 365 -8.25 -33.77 8.07
CA THR A 365 -9.65 -34.00 7.64
C THR A 365 -10.64 -32.86 7.90
N GLY A 366 -10.48 -32.12 9.00
CA GLY A 366 -11.36 -31.01 9.37
C GLY A 366 -12.83 -31.33 9.55
N GLY A 367 -13.62 -30.26 9.48
CA GLY A 367 -15.08 -30.27 9.51
C GLY A 367 -15.76 -29.62 8.30
N ILE A 368 -15.02 -29.20 7.27
CA ILE A 368 -15.57 -28.50 6.09
C ILE A 368 -15.98 -29.48 5.00
N HIS A 369 -15.00 -30.20 4.44
CA HIS A 369 -15.23 -31.12 3.34
C HIS A 369 -16.06 -32.34 3.79
N THR A 370 -16.81 -32.92 2.85
CA THR A 370 -17.67 -34.09 3.10
C THR A 370 -17.24 -35.29 2.24
N PRO A 371 -17.57 -36.54 2.63
CA PRO A 371 -17.11 -37.76 1.94
C PRO A 371 -17.47 -37.85 0.44
N THR A 372 -18.55 -37.21 0.01
CA THR A 372 -18.92 -37.11 -1.42
C THR A 372 -17.87 -36.36 -2.24
N MET A 373 -17.16 -35.40 -1.64
CA MET A 373 -16.29 -34.48 -2.36
C MET A 373 -14.97 -35.10 -2.81
N SER A 374 -14.47 -36.12 -2.09
CA SER A 374 -13.23 -36.82 -2.40
C SER A 374 -13.17 -38.18 -1.69
N ASP A 375 -12.80 -39.22 -2.42
CA ASP A 375 -12.54 -40.56 -1.85
C ASP A 375 -11.31 -40.60 -0.94
N ALA A 376 -10.41 -39.61 -1.06
CA ALA A 376 -9.20 -39.51 -0.24
C ALA A 376 -9.45 -38.83 1.12
N LEU A 377 -10.63 -38.24 1.36
CA LEU A 377 -10.94 -37.57 2.62
C LEU A 377 -11.03 -38.59 3.76
N PRO A 378 -10.09 -38.58 4.74
CA PRO A 378 -10.06 -39.59 5.79
C PRO A 378 -11.15 -39.30 6.83
N PHE A 379 -11.99 -40.28 7.15
CA PHE A 379 -13.00 -40.11 8.19
C PHE A 379 -13.09 -41.25 9.20
N THR A 380 -12.64 -42.47 8.86
CA THR A 380 -12.50 -43.52 9.86
C THR A 380 -11.28 -43.25 10.76
N PRO A 381 -11.26 -43.72 12.01
CA PRO A 381 -10.08 -43.61 12.87
C PRO A 381 -8.82 -44.25 12.27
N ASP A 382 -8.99 -45.34 11.51
CA ASP A 382 -7.90 -45.99 10.77
C ASP A 382 -7.33 -45.09 9.67
N ASP A 383 -8.20 -44.46 8.87
CA ASP A 383 -7.78 -43.53 7.81
C ASP A 383 -7.08 -42.30 8.38
N ILE A 384 -7.63 -41.73 9.46
CA ILE A 384 -7.07 -40.56 10.13
C ILE A 384 -5.69 -40.91 10.70
N ALA A 385 -5.55 -42.04 11.41
CA ALA A 385 -4.26 -42.48 11.93
C ALA A 385 -3.24 -42.70 10.81
N ARG A 386 -3.61 -43.47 9.78
CA ARG A 386 -2.74 -43.77 8.64
C ARG A 386 -2.27 -42.51 7.91
N GLN A 387 -3.20 -41.64 7.50
CA GLN A 387 -2.83 -40.42 6.76
C GLN A 387 -2.05 -39.42 7.62
N SER A 388 -2.26 -39.41 8.94
CA SER A 388 -1.47 -38.61 9.87
C SER A 388 -0.01 -39.08 9.93
N ILE A 389 0.20 -40.40 10.04
CA ILE A 389 1.54 -41.00 10.07
C ILE A 389 2.25 -40.76 8.73
N GLU A 390 1.58 -41.02 7.60
CA GLU A 390 2.12 -40.77 6.26
C GLU A 390 2.47 -39.28 6.04
N ALA A 391 1.69 -38.35 6.60
CA ALA A 391 1.98 -36.92 6.55
C ALA A 391 3.22 -36.55 7.39
N ALA A 392 3.38 -37.14 8.57
CA ALA A 392 4.57 -36.96 9.39
C ALA A 392 5.83 -37.50 8.70
N GLU A 393 5.76 -38.72 8.13
CA GLU A 393 6.83 -39.31 7.33
C GLU A 393 7.21 -38.47 6.10
N ALA A 394 6.22 -37.79 5.49
CA ALA A 394 6.44 -36.87 4.40
C ALA A 394 7.16 -35.57 4.83
N GLY A 395 7.13 -35.22 6.12
CA GLY A 395 7.84 -34.08 6.71
C GLY A 395 6.97 -33.09 7.48
N ALA A 396 5.72 -33.43 7.81
CA ALA A 396 4.90 -32.60 8.69
C ALA A 396 5.41 -32.68 10.14
N SER A 397 5.65 -31.54 10.77
CA SER A 397 6.09 -31.44 12.16
C SER A 397 4.90 -31.40 13.13
N ILE A 398 3.75 -30.91 12.66
CA ILE A 398 2.50 -30.77 13.42
C ILE A 398 1.36 -31.43 12.64
N LEU A 399 0.51 -32.18 13.34
CA LEU A 399 -0.70 -32.82 12.82
C LEU A 399 -1.92 -32.19 13.48
N HIS A 400 -2.73 -31.48 12.70
CA HIS A 400 -3.99 -30.88 13.15
C HIS A 400 -5.15 -31.84 12.91
N LEU A 401 -5.85 -32.21 13.98
CA LEU A 401 -6.76 -33.35 14.01
C LEU A 401 -8.18 -32.97 14.43
N HIS A 402 -9.12 -33.50 13.65
CA HIS A 402 -10.55 -33.57 13.91
C HIS A 402 -10.99 -35.04 13.94
N ALA A 403 -12.12 -35.33 14.58
CA ALA A 403 -12.77 -36.63 14.49
C ALA A 403 -14.03 -36.56 13.63
N ARG A 404 -14.36 -37.69 13.01
CA ARG A 404 -15.58 -37.91 12.25
C ARG A 404 -16.23 -39.23 12.69
N ASP A 405 -17.54 -39.33 12.55
CA ASP A 405 -18.28 -40.56 12.81
C ASP A 405 -17.76 -41.64 11.84
N PRO A 406 -17.25 -42.78 12.35
CA PRO A 406 -16.69 -43.83 11.51
C PRO A 406 -17.70 -44.44 10.52
N LYS A 407 -19.01 -44.25 10.72
CA LYS A 407 -20.06 -44.84 9.88
C LYS A 407 -20.31 -44.06 8.59
N ASP A 408 -20.30 -42.73 8.68
CA ASP A 408 -20.78 -41.85 7.59
C ASP A 408 -19.93 -40.58 7.38
N GLY A 409 -18.88 -40.39 8.17
CA GLY A 409 -17.94 -39.28 8.05
C GLY A 409 -18.43 -37.93 8.57
N ARG A 410 -19.57 -37.88 9.27
CA ARG A 410 -20.06 -36.65 9.91
C ARG A 410 -19.08 -36.16 10.99
N PRO A 411 -18.76 -34.85 11.09
CA PRO A 411 -17.94 -34.34 12.19
C PRO A 411 -18.51 -34.69 13.56
N THR A 412 -17.68 -35.19 14.48
CA THR A 412 -18.09 -35.61 15.83
C THR A 412 -17.20 -35.00 16.92
N PRO A 413 -17.76 -34.54 18.06
CA PRO A 413 -16.98 -34.09 19.21
C PRO A 413 -16.57 -35.24 20.14
N ASP A 414 -16.98 -36.48 19.85
CA ASP A 414 -16.87 -37.61 20.76
C ASP A 414 -15.40 -37.94 21.13
N PRO A 415 -14.99 -37.73 22.39
CA PRO A 415 -13.64 -38.05 22.84
C PRO A 415 -13.26 -39.52 22.63
N ALA A 416 -14.23 -40.44 22.68
CA ALA A 416 -13.98 -41.86 22.47
C ALA A 416 -13.54 -42.16 21.04
N VAL A 417 -13.95 -41.36 20.06
CA VAL A 417 -13.49 -41.49 18.67
C VAL A 417 -12.06 -40.96 18.53
N PHE A 418 -11.73 -39.83 19.16
CA PHE A 418 -10.35 -39.33 19.22
C PHE A 418 -9.39 -40.36 19.81
N MET A 419 -9.79 -41.03 20.90
CA MET A 419 -8.95 -42.04 21.58
C MET A 419 -8.71 -43.31 20.76
N GLN A 420 -9.40 -43.51 19.64
CA GLN A 420 -9.12 -44.63 18.72
C GLN A 420 -7.94 -44.37 17.79
N PHE A 421 -7.54 -43.10 17.57
CA PHE A 421 -6.43 -42.76 16.68
C PHE A 421 -5.28 -42.01 17.38
N LEU A 422 -5.54 -41.21 18.42
CA LEU A 422 -4.50 -40.44 19.10
C LEU A 422 -3.34 -41.29 19.66
N PRO A 423 -3.57 -42.38 20.42
CA PRO A 423 -2.49 -43.23 20.93
C PRO A 423 -1.68 -43.90 19.81
N ARG A 424 -2.36 -44.29 18.71
CA ARG A 424 -1.73 -44.94 17.57
C ARG A 424 -0.79 -44.00 16.82
N ILE A 425 -1.21 -42.75 16.62
CA ILE A 425 -0.37 -41.72 16.00
C ILE A 425 0.85 -41.47 16.89
N LYS A 426 0.65 -41.26 18.20
CA LYS A 426 1.74 -41.05 19.17
C LYS A 426 2.75 -42.19 19.19
N GLN A 427 2.27 -43.44 19.10
CA GLN A 427 3.14 -44.61 19.09
C GLN A 427 3.97 -44.72 17.79
N ALA A 428 3.45 -44.19 16.68
CA ALA A 428 4.06 -44.34 15.36
C ALA A 428 4.94 -43.14 14.94
N THR A 429 4.73 -41.95 15.51
CA THR A 429 5.47 -40.75 15.14
C THR A 429 5.62 -39.76 16.30
N ASP A 430 6.73 -39.03 16.30
CA ASP A 430 6.99 -37.94 17.24
C ASP A 430 6.32 -36.62 16.83
N ALA A 431 5.56 -36.56 15.73
CA ALA A 431 4.87 -35.36 15.30
C ALA A 431 4.01 -34.73 16.42
N VAL A 432 3.99 -33.40 16.51
CA VAL A 432 3.18 -32.69 17.49
C VAL A 432 1.72 -32.88 17.12
N ILE A 433 0.92 -33.33 18.08
CA ILE A 433 -0.52 -33.48 17.90
C ILE A 433 -1.22 -32.21 18.34
N ASN A 434 -1.88 -31.57 17.38
CA ASN A 434 -2.74 -30.40 17.56
C ASN A 434 -4.21 -30.84 17.47
N VAL A 435 -4.93 -30.80 18.59
CA VAL A 435 -6.34 -31.20 18.63
C VAL A 435 -7.24 -29.97 18.47
N THR A 436 -8.19 -30.03 17.55
CA THR A 436 -9.13 -28.94 17.33
C THR A 436 -9.93 -28.58 18.59
N THR A 437 -10.14 -27.27 18.80
CA THR A 437 -11.23 -26.78 19.66
C THR A 437 -12.32 -26.10 18.82
N GLY A 438 -12.21 -26.12 17.49
CA GLY A 438 -13.25 -25.62 16.58
C GLY A 438 -14.37 -26.63 16.35
N GLY A 439 -14.02 -27.92 16.21
CA GLY A 439 -14.98 -29.00 16.00
C GLY A 439 -15.69 -28.94 14.64
N GLY A 440 -16.96 -29.34 14.60
CA GLY A 440 -17.84 -29.22 13.44
C GLY A 440 -19.02 -28.29 13.71
N LEU A 441 -19.83 -28.04 12.67
CA LEU A 441 -20.98 -27.12 12.77
C LEU A 441 -21.95 -27.55 13.87
N ASN A 442 -22.53 -26.55 14.55
CA ASN A 442 -23.54 -26.70 15.61
C ASN A 442 -23.07 -27.42 16.90
N MET A 443 -21.77 -27.64 17.10
CA MET A 443 -21.25 -28.12 18.38
C MET A 443 -21.18 -26.99 19.42
N SER A 444 -21.64 -27.27 20.65
CA SER A 444 -21.46 -26.33 21.76
C SER A 444 -19.97 -26.22 22.14
N VAL A 445 -19.62 -25.15 22.87
CA VAL A 445 -18.24 -24.98 23.38
C VAL A 445 -17.84 -26.15 24.29
N GLU A 446 -18.76 -26.66 25.11
CA GLU A 446 -18.55 -27.84 25.95
C GLU A 446 -18.23 -29.09 25.12
N GLN A 447 -18.99 -29.34 24.05
CA GLN A 447 -18.75 -30.45 23.15
C GLN A 447 -17.39 -30.33 22.46
N ARG A 448 -17.06 -29.14 21.97
CA ARG A 448 -15.77 -28.84 21.31
C ARG A 448 -14.57 -29.05 22.23
N LEU A 449 -14.72 -28.88 23.54
CA LEU A 449 -13.65 -29.07 24.52
C LEU A 449 -13.53 -30.47 25.09
N ALA A 450 -14.52 -31.34 24.90
CA ALA A 450 -14.57 -32.65 25.52
C ALA A 450 -13.32 -33.50 25.17
N ALA A 451 -12.94 -33.56 23.89
CA ALA A 451 -11.78 -34.33 23.45
C ALA A 451 -10.44 -33.70 23.90
N PRO A 452 -10.18 -32.40 23.70
CA PRO A 452 -9.00 -31.74 24.25
C PRO A 452 -8.81 -31.88 25.76
N LEU A 453 -9.88 -31.80 26.56
CA LEU A 453 -9.80 -31.94 28.02
C LEU A 453 -9.41 -33.36 28.45
N LEU A 454 -9.87 -34.38 27.72
CA LEU A 454 -9.46 -35.76 27.95
C LEU A 454 -8.01 -35.99 27.48
N ALA A 455 -7.71 -35.56 26.25
CA ALA A 455 -6.44 -35.79 25.58
C ALA A 455 -5.27 -34.96 26.14
N LYS A 456 -5.54 -33.81 26.75
CA LYS A 456 -4.54 -32.87 27.29
C LYS A 456 -3.36 -32.67 26.34
N PRO A 457 -3.59 -32.34 25.06
CA PRO A 457 -2.54 -32.36 24.04
C PRO A 457 -1.47 -31.29 24.29
N GLU A 458 -0.35 -31.41 23.59
CA GLU A 458 0.69 -30.37 23.58
C GLU A 458 0.16 -29.05 23.02
N MET A 459 -0.68 -29.14 21.99
CA MET A 459 -1.24 -28.01 21.28
C MET A 459 -2.73 -28.23 20.97
N CYS A 460 -3.48 -27.14 20.96
CA CYS A 460 -4.84 -27.07 20.44
C CYS A 460 -5.02 -25.91 19.47
N SER A 461 -5.93 -26.04 18.52
CA SER A 461 -6.40 -24.89 17.74
C SER A 461 -7.29 -24.02 18.62
N LEU A 462 -7.24 -22.70 18.46
CA LEU A 462 -8.05 -21.73 19.20
C LEU A 462 -8.54 -20.62 18.27
N ASN A 463 -9.83 -20.63 18.00
CA ASN A 463 -10.48 -19.67 17.12
C ASN A 463 -10.67 -18.33 17.82
N MET A 464 -10.13 -17.26 17.21
CA MET A 464 -9.95 -15.96 17.89
C MET A 464 -11.11 -14.97 17.74
N GLY A 465 -12.26 -15.39 17.21
CA GLY A 465 -13.44 -14.55 17.11
C GLY A 465 -14.67 -15.27 16.58
N SER A 466 -15.84 -14.73 16.93
CA SER A 466 -17.12 -15.15 16.33
C SER A 466 -17.25 -14.57 14.93
N MET A 467 -17.64 -15.40 13.97
CA MET A 467 -17.79 -14.99 12.57
C MET A 467 -18.85 -15.83 11.84
N ASN A 468 -19.35 -15.32 10.72
CA ASN A 468 -20.04 -16.16 9.75
C ASN A 468 -19.05 -17.16 9.16
N PHE A 469 -19.50 -18.38 8.87
CA PHE A 469 -18.65 -19.42 8.27
C PHE A 469 -19.44 -20.13 7.17
N GLY A 470 -19.53 -19.49 6.01
CA GLY A 470 -20.37 -19.94 4.90
C GLY A 470 -19.68 -20.96 4.01
N ILE A 471 -20.15 -22.20 4.00
CA ILE A 471 -19.70 -23.24 3.06
C ILE A 471 -20.84 -23.80 2.20
N TYR A 472 -22.05 -23.25 2.35
CA TYR A 472 -23.24 -23.58 1.56
C TYR A 472 -23.03 -23.49 0.04
N PRO A 473 -22.19 -22.61 -0.54
CA PRO A 473 -21.96 -22.61 -2.00
C PRO A 473 -21.28 -23.88 -2.52
N LEU A 474 -20.66 -24.69 -1.63
CA LEU A 474 -20.11 -25.99 -2.03
C LEU A 474 -21.21 -26.98 -2.41
N ALA A 475 -22.40 -26.87 -1.84
CA ALA A 475 -23.53 -27.75 -2.16
C ALA A 475 -23.91 -27.66 -3.64
N ASP A 476 -23.80 -26.48 -4.24
CA ASP A 476 -24.16 -26.23 -5.65
C ASP A 476 -23.21 -26.90 -6.65
N ARG A 477 -22.08 -27.46 -6.17
CA ARG A 477 -21.11 -28.19 -7.00
C ARG A 477 -21.41 -29.68 -7.15
N TYR A 478 -22.39 -30.20 -6.41
CA TYR A 478 -22.71 -31.63 -6.36
C TYR A 478 -24.21 -31.85 -6.57
N SER A 479 -24.57 -32.87 -7.33
CA SER A 479 -25.96 -33.25 -7.63
C SER A 479 -26.38 -34.56 -6.96
N SER A 480 -25.46 -35.28 -6.33
CA SER A 480 -25.69 -36.51 -5.59
C SER A 480 -24.77 -36.58 -4.38
N TRP A 481 -25.23 -37.30 -3.34
CA TRP A 481 -24.56 -37.38 -2.04
C TRP A 481 -24.45 -38.85 -1.60
N LYS A 482 -23.30 -39.21 -1.01
CA LYS A 482 -23.06 -40.54 -0.44
C LYS A 482 -23.85 -40.75 0.84
N TYR A 483 -24.01 -39.71 1.64
CA TYR A 483 -24.74 -39.74 2.91
C TYR A 483 -25.73 -38.58 3.02
N GLU A 484 -26.89 -38.85 3.64
CA GLU A 484 -28.01 -37.90 3.73
C GLU A 484 -27.68 -36.63 4.54
N TRP A 485 -26.70 -36.70 5.45
CA TRP A 485 -26.34 -35.56 6.30
C TRP A 485 -25.54 -34.47 5.57
N GLU A 486 -24.89 -34.79 4.44
CA GLU A 486 -23.90 -33.92 3.81
C GLU A 486 -24.52 -32.63 3.25
N GLU A 487 -25.60 -32.74 2.47
CA GLU A 487 -26.24 -31.56 1.87
C GLU A 487 -26.86 -30.62 2.92
N PRO A 488 -27.67 -31.10 3.88
CA PRO A 488 -28.21 -30.24 4.93
C PRO A 488 -27.11 -29.59 5.78
N TYR A 489 -26.00 -30.30 6.01
CA TYR A 489 -24.86 -29.78 6.76
C TYR A 489 -24.21 -28.58 6.05
N LEU A 490 -23.99 -28.67 4.74
CA LEU A 490 -23.44 -27.54 3.96
C LEU A 490 -24.44 -26.40 3.86
N ARG A 491 -25.69 -26.69 3.49
CA ARG A 491 -26.72 -25.67 3.27
C ARG A 491 -27.03 -24.90 4.54
N GLY A 492 -27.07 -25.56 5.70
CA GLY A 492 -27.31 -24.90 6.98
C GLY A 492 -26.22 -23.94 7.47
N THR A 493 -25.18 -23.67 6.66
CA THR A 493 -24.16 -22.67 6.99
C THR A 493 -24.47 -21.25 6.55
N ASP A 494 -25.56 -21.05 5.81
CA ASP A 494 -26.06 -19.72 5.47
C ASP A 494 -26.59 -18.95 6.70
N ASP A 495 -27.06 -19.67 7.72
CA ASP A 495 -27.53 -19.14 9.02
C ASP A 495 -26.63 -19.56 10.21
N PHE A 496 -25.38 -19.94 9.95
CA PHE A 496 -24.45 -20.39 11.00
C PHE A 496 -23.46 -19.31 11.44
N ILE A 497 -23.38 -19.10 12.75
CA ILE A 497 -22.30 -18.34 13.39
C ILE A 497 -21.32 -19.29 14.04
N PHE A 498 -20.06 -19.24 13.60
CA PHE A 498 -18.98 -19.92 14.28
C PHE A 498 -18.59 -19.17 15.56
N ARG A 499 -19.28 -19.49 16.64
CA ARG A 499 -19.20 -18.74 17.90
C ARG A 499 -17.88 -18.97 18.64
N ASN A 500 -17.15 -17.88 18.89
CA ASN A 500 -16.00 -17.79 19.79
C ASN A 500 -16.00 -16.43 20.50
N THR A 501 -16.88 -16.26 21.49
CA THR A 501 -16.93 -15.00 22.24
C THR A 501 -15.67 -14.83 23.11
N PHE A 502 -15.36 -13.62 23.56
CA PHE A 502 -14.26 -13.39 24.50
C PHE A 502 -14.34 -14.26 25.77
N ARG A 503 -15.56 -14.55 26.26
CA ARG A 503 -15.78 -15.45 27.39
C ARG A 503 -15.42 -16.90 27.04
N ASP A 504 -15.80 -17.33 25.84
CA ASP A 504 -15.48 -18.68 25.36
C ASP A 504 -13.95 -18.83 25.24
N ILE A 505 -13.27 -17.87 24.60
CA ILE A 505 -11.81 -17.86 24.42
C ILE A 505 -11.09 -17.87 25.79
N GLU A 506 -11.49 -17.00 26.73
CA GLU A 506 -10.91 -16.96 28.07
C GLU A 506 -11.07 -18.30 28.82
N ARG A 507 -12.24 -18.94 28.68
CA ARG A 507 -12.50 -20.24 29.29
C ARG A 507 -11.55 -21.31 28.72
N ILE A 508 -11.31 -21.31 27.41
CA ILE A 508 -10.41 -22.27 26.76
C ILE A 508 -8.96 -22.04 27.23
N LEU A 509 -8.50 -20.79 27.24
CA LEU A 509 -7.16 -20.42 27.71
C LEU A 509 -6.91 -20.90 29.15
N LYS A 510 -7.90 -20.73 30.03
CA LYS A 510 -7.80 -21.18 31.43
C LYS A 510 -7.85 -22.71 31.58
N LEU A 511 -8.81 -23.36 30.96
CA LEU A 511 -9.02 -24.81 31.15
C LEU A 511 -7.89 -25.63 30.52
N LEU A 512 -7.50 -25.32 29.28
CA LEU A 512 -6.46 -26.07 28.57
C LEU A 512 -5.06 -25.50 28.83
N GLY A 513 -4.91 -24.18 28.77
CA GLY A 513 -3.62 -23.52 28.95
C GLY A 513 -3.12 -23.63 30.38
N ASP A 514 -3.78 -22.97 31.33
CA ASP A 514 -3.36 -23.00 32.74
C ASP A 514 -3.59 -24.39 33.37
N GLY A 515 -4.69 -25.06 33.02
CA GLY A 515 -5.06 -26.35 33.60
C GLY A 515 -4.22 -27.55 33.14
N HIS A 516 -3.72 -27.55 31.90
CA HIS A 516 -3.05 -28.71 31.29
C HIS A 516 -1.71 -28.40 30.59
N GLY A 517 -1.26 -27.14 30.60
CA GLY A 517 -0.04 -26.71 29.91
C GLY A 517 -0.17 -26.77 28.39
N THR A 518 -1.39 -26.82 27.85
CA THR A 518 -1.62 -26.87 26.40
C THR A 518 -1.32 -25.51 25.78
N ARG A 519 -0.57 -25.51 24.67
CA ARG A 519 -0.30 -24.31 23.87
C ARG A 519 -1.33 -24.18 22.75
N PHE A 520 -1.40 -23.02 22.11
CA PHE A 520 -2.45 -22.74 21.14
C PHE A 520 -1.91 -22.34 19.77
N GLU A 521 -2.50 -22.91 18.74
CA GLU A 521 -2.53 -22.37 17.38
C GLU A 521 -3.71 -21.38 17.30
N HIS A 522 -3.42 -20.08 17.34
CA HIS A 522 -4.45 -19.04 17.36
C HIS A 522 -4.95 -18.77 15.95
N GLU A 523 -6.13 -19.31 15.62
CA GLU A 523 -6.76 -19.27 14.31
C GLU A 523 -7.42 -17.90 14.07
N CYS A 524 -6.77 -17.09 13.23
CA CYS A 524 -7.16 -15.73 12.89
C CYS A 524 -7.63 -15.66 11.44
N TYR A 525 -8.94 -15.50 11.26
CA TYR A 525 -9.61 -15.46 9.95
C TYR A 525 -9.75 -14.04 9.41
N ASP A 526 -9.50 -13.04 10.24
CA ASP A 526 -9.59 -11.63 9.88
C ASP A 526 -8.70 -10.80 10.82
N VAL A 527 -8.46 -9.54 10.47
CA VAL A 527 -7.63 -8.61 11.23
C VAL A 527 -8.21 -8.35 12.62
N GLY A 528 -9.53 -8.34 12.76
CA GLY A 528 -10.20 -8.25 14.07
C GLY A 528 -9.77 -9.35 15.04
N HIS A 529 -9.48 -10.56 14.53
CA HIS A 529 -9.03 -11.68 15.36
C HIS A 529 -7.62 -11.48 15.90
N LEU A 530 -6.75 -10.76 15.17
CA LEU A 530 -5.43 -10.37 15.68
C LEU A 530 -5.57 -9.39 16.86
N TYR A 531 -6.50 -8.45 16.80
CA TYR A 531 -6.79 -7.56 17.92
C TYR A 531 -7.43 -8.29 19.11
N SER A 532 -8.30 -9.28 18.85
CA SER A 532 -8.79 -10.17 19.91
C SER A 532 -7.65 -10.90 20.61
N LEU A 533 -6.66 -11.39 19.85
CA LEU A 533 -5.47 -12.03 20.42
C LEU A 533 -4.64 -11.04 21.24
N ALA A 534 -4.38 -9.84 20.72
CA ALA A 534 -3.68 -8.79 21.44
C ALA A 534 -4.33 -8.48 22.80
N HIS A 535 -5.66 -8.40 22.86
CA HIS A 535 -6.38 -8.24 24.13
C HIS A 535 -6.06 -9.33 25.16
N PHE A 536 -5.92 -10.59 24.75
CA PHE A 536 -5.56 -11.68 25.68
C PHE A 536 -4.07 -11.70 26.03
N VAL A 537 -3.20 -11.26 25.12
CA VAL A 537 -1.77 -11.05 25.39
C VAL A 537 -1.57 -9.94 26.40
N ASP A 538 -2.21 -8.79 26.22
CA ASP A 538 -2.14 -7.63 27.13
C ASP A 538 -2.65 -7.96 28.54
N ARG A 539 -3.62 -8.88 28.64
CA ARG A 539 -4.14 -9.40 29.92
C ARG A 539 -3.26 -10.49 30.54
N GLY A 540 -2.17 -10.88 29.89
CA GLY A 540 -1.24 -11.92 30.37
C GLY A 540 -1.79 -13.36 30.31
N LEU A 541 -2.91 -13.58 29.60
CA LEU A 541 -3.53 -14.90 29.43
C LEU A 541 -2.87 -15.73 28.32
N VAL A 542 -2.18 -15.07 27.38
CA VAL A 542 -1.37 -15.71 26.34
C VAL A 542 0.09 -15.31 26.53
N LYS A 543 0.99 -16.31 26.58
CA LYS A 543 2.42 -16.10 26.86
C LYS A 543 3.29 -16.38 25.63
N PRO A 544 4.34 -15.60 25.35
CA PRO A 544 5.26 -15.90 24.26
C PRO A 544 6.09 -17.19 24.50
N PRO A 545 6.64 -17.82 23.43
CA PRO A 545 6.25 -17.61 22.05
C PRO A 545 4.83 -18.16 21.81
N PHE A 546 3.98 -17.41 21.12
CA PHE A 546 2.64 -17.88 20.72
C PHE A 546 2.54 -18.05 19.21
N PHE A 547 1.71 -18.99 18.76
CA PHE A 547 1.60 -19.37 17.37
C PHE A 547 0.32 -18.80 16.76
N VAL A 548 0.45 -17.99 15.72
CA VAL A 548 -0.66 -17.34 15.01
C VAL A 548 -0.87 -18.01 13.65
N GLN A 549 -2.03 -18.61 13.45
CA GLN A 549 -2.42 -19.20 12.18
C GLN A 549 -3.31 -18.21 11.43
N MET A 550 -2.82 -17.66 10.32
CA MET A 550 -3.58 -16.73 9.49
C MET A 550 -4.34 -17.51 8.41
N ILE A 551 -5.67 -17.36 8.39
CA ILE A 551 -6.58 -18.19 7.58
C ILE A 551 -7.26 -17.34 6.52
N PHE A 552 -7.10 -17.73 5.25
CA PHE A 552 -7.58 -16.98 4.10
C PHE A 552 -8.60 -17.78 3.26
N GLY A 553 -9.60 -17.08 2.73
CA GLY A 553 -10.50 -17.63 1.71
C GLY A 553 -11.72 -18.39 2.22
N ILE A 554 -12.05 -18.24 3.51
CA ILE A 554 -13.34 -18.70 4.05
C ILE A 554 -14.36 -17.57 3.85
N LEU A 555 -15.54 -17.90 3.31
CA LEU A 555 -16.63 -16.93 3.18
C LEU A 555 -17.15 -16.53 4.57
N GLY A 556 -16.97 -15.25 4.91
CA GLY A 556 -17.20 -14.72 6.27
C GLY A 556 -15.91 -14.28 6.98
N GLY A 557 -14.74 -14.67 6.46
CA GLY A 557 -13.43 -14.15 6.86
C GLY A 557 -12.76 -13.35 5.74
N ILE A 558 -11.46 -13.13 5.88
CA ILE A 558 -10.65 -12.35 4.93
C ILE A 558 -10.41 -13.11 3.61
N GLY A 559 -10.42 -12.36 2.50
CA GLY A 559 -10.25 -12.90 1.16
C GLY A 559 -8.84 -13.45 0.88
N PRO A 560 -8.68 -14.41 -0.04
CA PRO A 560 -7.40 -15.01 -0.39
C PRO A 560 -6.62 -14.19 -1.42
N ASP A 561 -6.41 -12.91 -1.11
CA ASP A 561 -5.57 -11.98 -1.88
C ASP A 561 -4.21 -11.81 -1.18
N MET A 562 -3.12 -11.73 -1.94
CA MET A 562 -1.76 -11.61 -1.36
C MET A 562 -1.56 -10.32 -0.55
N ASP A 563 -2.31 -9.26 -0.89
CA ASP A 563 -2.33 -8.02 -0.11
C ASP A 563 -2.89 -8.26 1.29
N ASN A 564 -3.91 -9.12 1.43
CA ASN A 564 -4.48 -9.47 2.74
C ASN A 564 -3.48 -10.26 3.59
N LEU A 565 -2.71 -11.16 2.98
CA LEU A 565 -1.62 -11.87 3.68
C LEU A 565 -0.60 -10.89 4.24
N THR A 566 -0.10 -10.00 3.38
CA THR A 566 0.91 -9.01 3.74
C THR A 566 0.37 -8.04 4.79
N PHE A 567 -0.90 -7.64 4.67
CA PHE A 567 -1.59 -6.79 5.64
C PHE A 567 -1.72 -7.45 7.02
N MET A 568 -2.22 -8.69 7.09
CA MET A 568 -2.33 -9.43 8.34
C MET A 568 -0.96 -9.66 8.98
N LYS A 569 0.06 -9.98 8.19
CA LYS A 569 1.44 -10.11 8.68
C LYS A 569 1.95 -8.83 9.30
N HIS A 570 1.83 -7.71 8.59
CA HIS A 570 2.25 -6.40 9.08
C HIS A 570 1.43 -5.92 10.29
N LYS A 571 0.15 -6.33 10.40
CA LYS A 571 -0.65 -6.07 11.60
C LYS A 571 -0.17 -6.89 12.79
N ALA A 572 0.09 -8.18 12.60
CA ALA A 572 0.66 -9.03 13.64
C ALA A 572 2.03 -8.52 14.11
N ASP A 573 2.91 -8.09 13.21
CA ASP A 573 4.21 -7.48 13.58
C ASP A 573 4.05 -6.25 14.47
N LYS A 574 3.08 -5.39 14.15
CA LYS A 574 2.82 -4.17 14.94
C LYS A 574 2.25 -4.50 16.33
N LEU A 575 1.43 -5.55 16.45
CA LEU A 575 0.77 -5.92 17.68
C LEU A 575 1.66 -6.76 18.60
N PHE A 576 2.49 -7.63 18.03
CA PHE A 576 3.20 -8.67 18.76
C PHE A 576 4.73 -8.58 18.66
N GLY A 577 5.28 -7.76 17.76
CA GLY A 577 6.73 -7.65 17.57
C GLY A 577 7.37 -9.02 17.28
N SER A 578 8.38 -9.39 18.08
CA SER A 578 9.09 -10.66 17.97
C SER A 578 8.51 -11.81 18.81
N ASP A 579 7.42 -11.58 19.54
CA ASP A 579 6.89 -12.51 20.55
C ASP A 579 6.06 -13.66 19.96
N TYR A 580 5.83 -13.64 18.65
CA TYR A 580 4.98 -14.60 17.97
C TYR A 580 5.69 -15.35 16.85
N ARG A 581 5.24 -16.59 16.63
CA ARG A 581 5.48 -17.37 15.43
C ARG A 581 4.19 -17.42 14.64
N TRP A 582 4.28 -17.61 13.34
CA TRP A 582 3.09 -17.57 12.49
C TRP A 582 3.13 -18.61 11.39
N SER A 583 1.94 -19.00 10.95
CA SER A 583 1.69 -19.92 9.85
C SER A 583 0.53 -19.41 9.00
N VAL A 584 0.38 -19.99 7.81
CA VAL A 584 -0.69 -19.65 6.88
C VAL A 584 -1.41 -20.90 6.40
N LEU A 585 -2.74 -20.78 6.36
CA LEU A 585 -3.66 -21.64 5.64
C LEU A 585 -4.43 -20.79 4.63
N ALA A 586 -4.60 -21.29 3.41
CA ALA A 586 -5.51 -20.69 2.44
C ALA A 586 -6.39 -21.75 1.78
N ALA A 587 -7.69 -21.47 1.71
CA ALA A 587 -8.69 -22.45 1.29
C ALA A 587 -8.53 -22.88 -0.19
N GLY A 588 -8.65 -24.19 -0.43
CA GLY A 588 -8.74 -24.78 -1.76
C GLY A 588 -7.53 -24.51 -2.65
N ARG A 589 -7.77 -23.92 -3.83
CA ARG A 589 -6.73 -23.68 -4.85
C ARG A 589 -5.60 -22.73 -4.40
N PHE A 590 -5.83 -21.97 -3.34
CA PHE A 590 -4.90 -20.97 -2.83
C PHE A 590 -3.84 -21.54 -1.88
N GLN A 591 -4.02 -22.79 -1.41
CA GLN A 591 -3.14 -23.45 -0.42
C GLN A 591 -1.65 -23.34 -0.78
N MET A 592 -1.26 -23.80 -1.98
CA MET A 592 0.16 -23.84 -2.36
C MET A 592 0.77 -22.44 -2.59
N PRO A 593 0.13 -21.51 -3.33
CA PRO A 593 0.64 -20.14 -3.46
C PRO A 593 0.83 -19.41 -2.13
N PHE A 594 -0.16 -19.48 -1.22
CA PHE A 594 -0.09 -18.81 0.07
C PHE A 594 0.97 -19.41 1.00
N ALA A 595 1.04 -20.75 1.06
CA ALA A 595 2.09 -21.43 1.82
C ALA A 595 3.49 -21.03 1.32
N THR A 596 3.68 -20.95 0.00
CA THR A 596 4.95 -20.53 -0.60
C THR A 596 5.30 -19.09 -0.22
N GLN A 597 4.35 -18.16 -0.35
CA GLN A 597 4.54 -16.76 0.01
C GLN A 597 4.81 -16.58 1.50
N ALA A 598 4.12 -17.34 2.36
CA ALA A 598 4.32 -17.32 3.80
C ALA A 598 5.75 -17.70 4.18
N ALA A 599 6.28 -18.77 3.59
CA ALA A 599 7.66 -19.20 3.82
C ALA A 599 8.70 -18.16 3.38
N MET A 600 8.49 -17.53 2.22
CA MET A 600 9.35 -16.44 1.74
C MET A 600 9.38 -15.23 2.69
N LEU A 601 8.29 -15.02 3.44
CA LEU A 601 8.18 -13.96 4.46
C LEU A 601 8.63 -14.42 5.86
N GLY A 602 9.25 -15.60 5.97
CA GLY A 602 9.74 -16.17 7.24
C GLY A 602 8.62 -16.80 8.11
N GLY A 603 7.51 -17.19 7.50
CA GLY A 603 6.42 -17.91 8.14
C GLY A 603 6.52 -19.43 8.03
N SER A 604 5.72 -20.10 8.86
CA SER A 604 5.42 -21.53 8.72
C SER A 604 4.26 -21.77 7.75
N VAL A 605 3.98 -23.02 7.41
CA VAL A 605 2.95 -23.36 6.43
C VAL A 605 1.99 -24.42 6.95
N ARG A 606 0.72 -24.34 6.52
CA ARG A 606 -0.28 -25.37 6.75
C ARG A 606 -0.86 -25.87 5.43
N VAL A 607 -0.91 -27.20 5.29
CA VAL A 607 -1.50 -27.92 4.16
C VAL A 607 -2.37 -29.07 4.68
N GLY A 608 -3.07 -29.77 3.81
CA GLY A 608 -3.87 -30.94 4.16
C GLY A 608 -5.26 -30.94 3.53
N LEU A 609 -5.89 -32.11 3.55
CA LEU A 609 -7.21 -32.35 2.95
C LEU A 609 -8.34 -31.65 3.69
N GLU A 610 -8.11 -31.20 4.93
CA GLU A 610 -8.99 -30.26 5.62
C GLU A 610 -9.16 -28.96 4.83
N ASP A 611 -8.05 -28.44 4.31
CA ASP A 611 -7.99 -27.07 3.77
C ASP A 611 -8.18 -27.06 2.25
N SER A 612 -7.74 -28.13 1.55
CA SER A 612 -7.90 -28.29 0.10
C SER A 612 -7.96 -29.76 -0.30
N LEU A 613 -8.96 -30.13 -1.10
CA LEU A 613 -9.05 -31.47 -1.70
C LEU A 613 -8.16 -31.65 -2.94
N TYR A 614 -7.43 -30.63 -3.37
CA TYR A 614 -6.73 -30.61 -4.65
C TYR A 614 -5.22 -30.56 -4.47
N ILE A 615 -4.47 -31.32 -5.28
CA ILE A 615 -3.01 -31.21 -5.39
C ILE A 615 -2.60 -30.20 -6.47
N GLY A 616 -3.51 -29.91 -7.41
CA GLY A 616 -3.30 -28.97 -8.51
C GLY A 616 -4.61 -28.64 -9.21
N ARG A 617 -4.58 -27.76 -10.21
CA ARG A 617 -5.78 -27.31 -10.94
C ARG A 617 -6.54 -28.51 -11.50
N GLY A 618 -7.76 -28.73 -10.99
CA GLY A 618 -8.64 -29.81 -11.44
C GLY A 618 -8.22 -31.22 -11.03
N LYS A 619 -7.14 -31.40 -10.24
CA LYS A 619 -6.65 -32.72 -9.81
C LYS A 619 -6.81 -32.87 -8.30
N LEU A 620 -7.65 -33.82 -7.88
CA LEU A 620 -7.78 -34.19 -6.47
C LEU A 620 -6.46 -34.75 -5.92
N ALA A 621 -6.15 -34.43 -4.68
CA ALA A 621 -5.04 -35.03 -3.94
C ALA A 621 -5.43 -36.44 -3.51
N GLY A 622 -4.52 -37.41 -3.68
CA GLY A 622 -4.73 -38.80 -3.28
C GLY A 622 -4.48 -39.05 -1.79
N SER A 623 -3.76 -38.16 -1.11
CA SER A 623 -3.49 -38.24 0.33
C SER A 623 -3.01 -36.89 0.89
N ASN A 624 -3.10 -36.73 2.20
CA ASN A 624 -2.44 -35.62 2.91
C ASN A 624 -0.92 -35.59 2.65
N ALA A 625 -0.27 -36.75 2.65
CA ALA A 625 1.17 -36.86 2.40
C ALA A 625 1.58 -36.34 1.02
N GLU A 626 0.72 -36.43 0.00
CA GLU A 626 0.99 -35.85 -1.32
C GLU A 626 1.15 -34.31 -1.25
N GLN A 627 0.29 -33.64 -0.50
CA GLN A 627 0.37 -32.19 -0.30
C GLN A 627 1.60 -31.81 0.54
N VAL A 628 1.90 -32.56 1.60
CA VAL A 628 3.11 -32.35 2.42
C VAL A 628 4.38 -32.48 1.57
N ARG A 629 4.51 -33.54 0.76
CA ARG A 629 5.66 -33.70 -0.14
C ARG A 629 5.78 -32.54 -1.13
N LYS A 630 4.65 -32.07 -1.67
CA LYS A 630 4.65 -30.96 -2.62
C LYS A 630 5.14 -29.66 -1.98
N ILE A 631 4.61 -29.27 -0.83
CA ILE A 631 5.07 -28.04 -0.18
C ILE A 631 6.51 -28.17 0.32
N ARG A 632 6.90 -29.33 0.86
CA ARG A 632 8.29 -29.60 1.24
C ARG A 632 9.26 -29.48 0.08
N ALA A 633 8.90 -29.99 -1.10
CA ALA A 633 9.71 -29.85 -2.31
C ALA A 633 9.90 -28.37 -2.67
N ILE A 634 8.82 -27.58 -2.70
CA ILE A 634 8.89 -26.13 -2.97
C ILE A 634 9.81 -25.43 -1.96
N LEU A 635 9.65 -25.71 -0.66
CA LEU A 635 10.47 -25.12 0.39
C LEU A 635 11.95 -25.50 0.26
N THR A 636 12.23 -26.75 -0.10
CA THR A 636 13.60 -27.24 -0.33
C THR A 636 14.25 -26.54 -1.52
N GLU A 637 13.51 -26.37 -2.62
CA GLU A 637 13.97 -25.64 -3.82
C GLU A 637 14.23 -24.15 -3.52
N LEU A 638 13.50 -23.56 -2.57
CA LEU A 638 13.75 -22.20 -2.08
C LEU A 638 14.89 -22.11 -1.05
N GLY A 639 15.52 -23.23 -0.68
CA GLY A 639 16.63 -23.30 0.27
C GLY A 639 16.22 -23.27 1.75
N HIS A 640 14.94 -23.49 2.06
CA HIS A 640 14.48 -23.60 3.45
C HIS A 640 14.73 -25.00 4.03
N GLU A 641 15.05 -25.05 5.32
CA GLU A 641 15.07 -26.29 6.11
C GLU A 641 13.74 -26.49 6.82
N ILE A 642 13.25 -27.74 6.84
CA ILE A 642 12.00 -28.10 7.51
C ILE A 642 12.28 -28.46 8.97
N ALA A 643 11.46 -27.93 9.89
CA ALA A 643 11.55 -28.26 11.30
C ALA A 643 11.12 -29.72 11.54
N THR A 644 11.92 -30.47 12.28
CA THR A 644 11.49 -31.75 12.87
C THR A 644 10.45 -31.50 13.97
N PRO A 645 9.69 -32.52 14.41
CA PRO A 645 8.77 -32.37 15.53
C PRO A 645 9.42 -31.84 16.82
N SER A 646 10.62 -32.32 17.15
CA SER A 646 11.37 -31.83 18.32
C SER A 646 11.77 -30.36 18.20
N GLU A 647 12.16 -29.92 17.00
CA GLU A 647 12.44 -28.51 16.73
C GLU A 647 11.17 -27.66 16.79
N ALA A 648 10.05 -28.15 16.27
CA ALA A 648 8.75 -27.47 16.39
C ALA A 648 8.34 -27.32 17.87
N ARG A 649 8.54 -28.34 18.71
CA ARG A 649 8.33 -28.24 20.16
C ARG A 649 9.19 -27.15 20.80
N ALA A 650 10.47 -27.09 20.45
CA ALA A 650 11.38 -26.07 20.96
C ALA A 650 10.99 -24.66 20.51
N ILE A 651 10.67 -24.48 19.22
CA ILE A 651 10.25 -23.19 18.63
C ILE A 651 8.99 -22.65 19.30
N LEU A 652 8.03 -23.54 19.62
CA LEU A 652 6.72 -23.18 20.15
C LEU A 652 6.59 -23.31 21.67
N GLY A 653 7.64 -23.74 22.37
CA GLY A 653 7.63 -23.96 23.81
C GLY A 653 6.58 -24.97 24.27
N LEU A 654 6.49 -26.11 23.57
CA LEU A 654 5.52 -27.16 23.88
C LEU A 654 6.00 -28.03 25.04
N LYS A 655 5.04 -28.61 25.78
CA LYS A 655 5.31 -29.38 27.00
C LYS A 655 5.95 -30.75 26.79
N GLY A 656 5.93 -31.29 25.56
CA GLY A 656 6.42 -32.64 25.27
C GLY A 656 5.30 -33.67 25.12
N GLY A 657 5.50 -34.64 24.22
CA GLY A 657 4.53 -35.68 23.88
C GLY A 657 4.32 -36.73 24.98
N ASP A 658 5.20 -36.78 25.97
CA ASP A 658 5.09 -37.62 27.18
C ASP A 658 4.09 -37.05 28.20
N LEU A 659 3.78 -35.75 28.14
CA LEU A 659 2.88 -35.05 29.07
C LEU A 659 1.44 -34.91 28.55
N VAL A 660 1.00 -35.79 27.64
CA VAL A 660 -0.37 -35.85 27.09
C VAL A 660 -1.18 -37.01 27.69
N GLY A 661 -2.50 -36.93 27.60
CA GLY A 661 -3.45 -37.88 28.21
C GLY A 661 -3.82 -39.09 27.36
N PHE A 662 -2.98 -39.49 26.39
CA PHE A 662 -3.21 -40.61 25.47
C PHE A 662 -1.91 -41.32 25.08
#